data_AF-A0ABD3P7T5-F1
#
_entry.id   AF-A0ABD3P7T5-F1
#
_cell.length_a   1.000
_cell.length_b   1.000
_cell.length_c   1.000
_cell.angle_alpha   90.00
_cell.angle_beta   90.00
_cell.angle_gamma   90.00
#
_symmetry.space_group_name_H-M   'P 1'
#
loop_
_entity.id
_entity.type
_entity.pdbx_description
1 polymer ?
#
loop_
_entity_poly.entity_id
_entity_poly.type
_entity_poly.pdbx_seq_one_letter_code
_entity_poly.pdbx_strand_id
1 'polypeptide(L)'
;MNQKLYTRSSLAQPLSKVETAAEEANRKLREMKRVAKLKAARVAPTSIKPENNSSQRGNEIDDEILERCTKCPPQRKRRGTFRPLIGNQGEFLCDPCYQQEFPATAFLEETDKSLLKRQGNRIRDKIRNGMTDMLADALGTTDSAHDDMSEASERSFEFPSEIECRFCLEKGVFRRCCSSYYCHPCYYATGTCPGCQKEVPLGIAARPEDPPGKLAVRLSWIISFLIVILTLGSLGLFYWNEVTSPITVFGHSCRGFFPRCDLSVCIDYDGGTGYGASGSGLPAAEPYRECDRVTTSNAVVGSACIVDNEMYAWSDGLIGFDLCVSSPREEQTRPSNVSAANPLLLYAESAGVYVFDDDFELPLRKASAPWREIINGNYSSDCGVNSAPPDRGNHGGYQPVGNKNALVFTGVFNRYAMTEGMNVEHGGTIEFFLKIGPLSNNPNTKCKTAHDGDISLEYCLGDYECIEFALYKVWKYRGHKFQFVSVDIPKEAWSNSTGFKFRQKSFDAARDHWALDDVRIRANLRPGWLHSTEFAERRERSNSDMQRGACCFDTDQCSVFDAKATNFRSTDCERVPEFDSNISVSRMKSSELHILFCALAFLAKCAYQQVYTHYASRVRRKNCSKSSREEIIAREKFPKMSFHAVTQLTWQYSVSFLLLSTLALLLFRLGSALDGFRCIADATLCYFDGTFILVSIMALAFDLRAIRTVLVDVLVIEKPLKFVVDLHPDQAMMQIEGKNIPLAEVSALNRRGPSFAWLLSVCYIVAGLPVALGSLTLRSYKLGMVAILRELFGIPFLAKLFLCLQWILSLDKDDRDCFGRAIRRKGLLQQFVIGASLTSVIGMSTILARRVGNTDATVGLVALIICILFGGFFGVLVGIMHGLPIAPEAYLTCWPREFYCLAYYDRAQCPCLFSCASCAEMNSRSVLMVVSVDEMNSLNNMLCGRLKT
;
A
#
# COMPACT_ATOMS: atom_id res chain seq x y z
N MET A 1 -5.99 -9.73 69.46
CA MET A 1 -6.08 -8.73 70.55
C MET A 1 -5.37 -7.45 70.11
N ASN A 2 -6.10 -6.34 70.18
CA ASN A 2 -5.69 -4.93 70.29
C ASN A 2 -4.24 -4.47 70.07
N GLN A 3 -4.15 -3.45 69.18
CA GLN A 3 -3.55 -2.12 69.39
C GLN A 3 -2.02 -1.87 69.31
N LYS A 4 -1.72 -0.87 68.45
CA LYS A 4 -0.92 0.37 68.68
C LYS A 4 0.53 0.49 68.16
N LEU A 5 0.63 1.31 67.11
CA LEU A 5 1.29 2.63 67.01
C LEU A 5 2.83 2.81 66.95
N TYR A 6 3.20 3.58 65.91
CA TYR A 6 4.34 4.53 65.72
C TYR A 6 5.76 3.94 65.49
N THR A 7 6.64 4.44 64.60
CA THR A 7 6.78 5.76 63.96
C THR A 7 7.72 5.74 62.72
N ARG A 8 7.49 6.72 61.82
CA ARG A 8 8.27 7.32 60.72
C ARG A 8 9.82 7.32 60.75
N SER A 9 10.41 7.24 59.53
CA SER A 9 11.53 8.05 58.94
C SER A 9 12.08 7.25 57.73
N SER A 10 12.38 7.72 56.52
CA SER A 10 12.63 9.03 55.90
C SER A 10 12.60 8.86 54.37
N LEU A 11 12.11 9.87 53.63
CA LEU A 11 12.58 10.35 52.30
C LEU A 11 11.50 11.26 51.70
N ALA A 12 11.56 12.53 52.05
CA ALA A 12 10.88 13.59 51.33
C ALA A 12 11.80 14.06 50.20
N GLN A 13 11.45 13.72 48.95
CA GLN A 13 11.83 14.54 47.80
C GLN A 13 10.73 15.60 47.59
N PRO A 14 11.06 16.84 47.20
CA PRO A 14 10.06 17.86 46.98
C PRO A 14 9.21 17.48 45.76
N LEU A 15 7.88 17.44 45.94
CA LEU A 15 6.93 17.34 44.83
C LEU A 15 7.21 18.45 43.81
N SER A 16 7.73 18.07 42.64
CA SER A 16 7.63 18.90 41.45
C SER A 16 6.14 19.06 41.14
N LYS A 17 5.67 20.31 41.07
CA LYS A 17 4.30 20.64 40.64
C LYS A 17 3.97 19.86 39.36
N VAL A 18 2.98 19.00 39.45
CA VAL A 18 2.36 18.36 38.28
C VAL A 18 1.65 19.48 37.51
N GLU A 19 2.29 19.95 36.43
CA GLU A 19 1.65 20.84 35.46
C GLU A 19 0.45 20.09 34.88
N THR A 20 -0.72 20.73 34.92
CA THR A 20 -1.92 20.16 34.30
C THR A 20 -1.75 20.17 32.78
N ALA A 21 -2.35 19.20 32.07
CA ALA A 21 -2.32 19.14 30.60
C ALA A 21 -2.79 20.47 29.94
N ALA A 22 -3.66 21.22 30.62
CA ALA A 22 -4.09 22.55 30.19
C ALA A 22 -2.99 23.63 30.30
N GLU A 23 -2.12 23.56 31.30
CA GLU A 23 -0.95 24.44 31.42
C GLU A 23 0.12 24.09 30.38
N GLU A 24 0.34 22.80 30.09
CA GLU A 24 1.28 22.38 29.05
C GLU A 24 0.81 22.82 27.65
N ALA A 25 -0.49 22.66 27.35
CA ALA A 25 -1.08 23.13 26.10
C ALA A 25 -0.98 24.67 25.95
N ASN A 26 -1.21 25.41 27.03
CA ASN A 26 -1.06 26.87 27.04
C ASN A 26 0.40 27.32 26.89
N ARG A 27 1.35 26.56 27.45
CA ARG A 27 2.79 26.82 27.27
C ARG A 27 3.21 26.60 25.81
N LYS A 28 2.80 25.48 25.20
CA LYS A 28 3.06 25.18 23.77
C LYS A 28 2.43 26.22 22.84
N LEU A 29 1.22 26.69 23.14
CA LEU A 29 0.57 27.75 22.36
C LEU A 29 1.31 29.10 22.47
N ARG A 30 1.85 29.43 23.65
CA ARG A 30 2.67 30.64 23.86
C ARG A 30 4.02 30.56 23.15
N GLU A 31 4.64 29.39 23.11
CA GLU A 31 5.86 29.14 22.32
C GLU A 31 5.59 29.25 20.81
N MET A 32 4.53 28.64 20.29
CA MET A 32 4.17 28.77 18.87
C MET A 32 3.88 30.22 18.48
N LYS A 33 3.22 31.00 19.34
CA LYS A 33 3.01 32.44 19.12
C LYS A 33 4.31 33.23 19.12
N ARG A 34 5.29 32.89 19.97
CA ARG A 34 6.63 33.51 19.96
C ARG A 34 7.42 33.16 18.70
N VAL A 35 7.38 31.91 18.23
CA VAL A 35 8.06 31.47 17.00
C VAL A 35 7.42 32.10 15.76
N ALA A 36 6.09 32.22 15.72
CA ALA A 36 5.39 32.91 14.63
C ALA A 36 5.72 34.42 14.60
N LYS A 37 5.85 35.07 15.76
CA LYS A 37 6.23 36.49 15.86
C LYS A 37 7.69 36.73 15.47
N LEU A 38 8.59 35.77 15.72
CA LEU A 38 9.99 35.83 15.28
C LEU A 38 10.16 35.59 13.77
N LYS A 39 9.28 34.79 13.14
CA LYS A 39 9.28 34.59 11.68
C LYS A 39 8.67 35.76 10.91
N ALA A 40 7.69 36.46 11.47
CA ALA A 40 7.08 37.64 10.85
C ALA A 40 8.01 38.87 10.81
N ALA A 41 9.05 38.92 11.66
CA ALA A 41 9.99 40.05 11.74
C ALA A 41 11.21 39.94 10.79
N ARG A 42 11.32 38.87 9.97
CA ARG A 42 12.52 38.61 9.14
C ARG A 42 12.34 38.75 7.63
N VAL A 43 11.25 39.34 7.16
CA VAL A 43 11.06 39.60 5.72
C VAL A 43 10.87 41.09 5.49
N ALA A 44 11.98 41.83 5.46
CA ALA A 44 12.08 43.13 4.81
C ALA A 44 13.07 42.96 3.64
N PRO A 45 12.70 43.30 2.40
CA PRO A 45 13.56 43.07 1.25
C PRO A 45 14.66 44.12 1.20
N THR A 46 15.90 43.68 1.37
CA THR A 46 17.12 44.45 1.09
C THR A 46 17.42 44.36 -0.41
N SER A 47 17.35 45.51 -1.07
CA SER A 47 17.82 45.73 -2.44
C SER A 47 19.35 45.78 -2.44
N ILE A 48 20.00 44.82 -3.09
CA ILE A 48 21.43 44.84 -3.40
C ILE A 48 21.60 44.69 -4.91
N LYS A 49 22.22 45.72 -5.51
CA LYS A 49 22.72 45.77 -6.89
C LYS A 49 23.73 44.65 -7.17
N PRO A 50 23.75 44.05 -8.37
CA PRO A 50 24.95 43.43 -8.90
C PRO A 50 25.61 44.32 -9.98
N GLU A 51 26.92 44.40 -9.87
CA GLU A 51 27.85 44.92 -10.88
C GLU A 51 27.97 44.00 -12.10
N ASN A 52 28.39 44.64 -13.19
CA ASN A 52 28.63 44.14 -14.54
C ASN A 52 29.50 42.87 -14.64
N ASN A 53 29.11 41.97 -15.55
CA ASN A 53 29.98 41.62 -16.68
C ASN A 53 29.21 41.06 -17.89
N SER A 54 29.69 41.50 -19.05
CA SER A 54 29.32 41.31 -20.45
C SER A 54 28.79 39.94 -20.93
N SER A 55 27.74 39.92 -21.76
CA SER A 55 27.86 39.81 -23.24
C SER A 55 26.50 39.71 -23.96
N GLN A 56 26.46 40.23 -25.18
CA GLN A 56 25.45 40.13 -26.26
C GLN A 56 24.12 40.90 -26.12
N ARG A 57 24.13 42.13 -26.66
CA ARG A 57 22.97 42.97 -27.03
C ARG A 57 22.15 42.32 -28.16
N GLY A 58 20.86 42.07 -27.90
CA GLY A 58 19.82 42.07 -28.92
C GLY A 58 19.20 43.48 -28.98
N ASN A 59 19.01 44.00 -30.19
CA ASN A 59 18.51 45.36 -30.43
C ASN A 59 17.04 45.51 -30.00
N GLU A 60 16.79 46.43 -29.07
CA GLU A 60 15.48 46.97 -28.74
C GLU A 60 15.10 47.99 -29.83
N ILE A 61 13.93 47.85 -30.44
CA ILE A 61 13.43 48.75 -31.50
C ILE A 61 12.70 49.90 -30.78
N ASP A 62 13.17 51.14 -30.97
CA ASP A 62 12.52 52.35 -30.46
C ASP A 62 11.09 52.49 -31.01
N ASP A 63 10.14 52.74 -30.11
CA ASP A 63 8.71 53.02 -30.39
C ASP A 63 8.48 54.28 -31.26
N GLU A 64 9.54 55.01 -31.64
CA GLU A 64 9.47 56.21 -32.48
C GLU A 64 9.39 55.92 -33.99
N ILE A 65 9.48 54.65 -34.42
CA ILE A 65 9.49 54.26 -35.86
C ILE A 65 8.08 53.96 -36.42
N LEU A 66 7.04 53.85 -35.59
CA LEU A 66 5.69 53.43 -36.00
C LEU A 66 4.79 54.56 -36.58
N GLU A 67 5.36 55.57 -37.24
CA GLU A 67 4.60 56.67 -37.85
C GLU A 67 4.51 56.65 -39.39
N ARG A 68 5.17 55.71 -40.08
CA ARG A 68 5.21 55.73 -41.56
C ARG A 68 4.77 54.40 -42.18
N CYS A 69 3.75 54.48 -43.03
CA CYS A 69 3.38 53.40 -43.95
C CYS A 69 4.51 53.20 -44.96
N THR A 70 5.03 51.98 -45.10
CA THR A 70 6.18 51.67 -45.97
C THR A 70 5.90 51.89 -47.47
N LYS A 71 4.63 51.96 -47.88
CA LYS A 71 4.22 52.15 -49.29
C LYS A 71 3.64 53.52 -49.65
N CYS A 72 3.47 54.43 -48.69
CA CYS A 72 2.97 55.77 -48.99
C CYS A 72 4.12 56.69 -49.44
N PRO A 73 3.91 57.56 -50.46
CA PRO A 73 4.89 58.57 -50.84
C PRO A 73 5.21 59.49 -49.65
N PRO A 74 6.47 59.95 -49.48
CA PRO A 74 6.98 60.59 -48.26
C PRO A 74 6.36 61.96 -47.89
N GLN A 75 5.41 62.49 -48.68
CA GLN A 75 4.79 63.81 -48.44
C GLN A 75 3.39 63.78 -47.80
N ARG A 76 2.88 62.64 -47.31
CA ARG A 76 1.60 62.58 -46.58
C ARG A 76 1.76 61.97 -45.19
N LYS A 77 1.84 62.83 -44.16
CA LYS A 77 1.62 62.40 -42.76
C LYS A 77 0.13 62.11 -42.56
N ARG A 78 -0.26 60.84 -42.61
CA ARG A 78 -1.61 60.40 -42.19
C ARG A 78 -1.50 59.71 -40.84
N ARG A 79 -2.23 60.21 -39.84
CA ARG A 79 -2.43 59.52 -38.56
C ARG A 79 -3.47 58.42 -38.80
N GLY A 80 -3.08 57.17 -38.59
CA GLY A 80 -3.96 56.01 -38.75
C GLY A 80 -3.35 54.78 -38.11
N THR A 81 -4.16 53.76 -37.86
CA THR A 81 -3.72 52.45 -37.38
C THR A 81 -2.85 51.76 -38.43
N PHE A 82 -1.63 51.38 -38.03
CA PHE A 82 -0.68 50.66 -38.88
C PHE A 82 -0.76 49.16 -38.58
N ARG A 83 -0.86 48.33 -39.62
CA ARG A 83 -0.93 46.88 -39.48
C ARG A 83 0.38 46.23 -39.93
N PRO A 84 1.00 45.36 -39.10
CA PRO A 84 2.19 44.62 -39.50
C PRO A 84 1.83 43.56 -40.55
N LEU A 85 2.65 43.44 -41.60
CA LEU A 85 2.53 42.37 -42.59
C LEU A 85 3.08 41.05 -42.02
N ILE A 86 2.22 40.04 -41.92
CA ILE A 86 2.61 38.71 -41.44
C ILE A 86 3.54 38.06 -42.48
N GLY A 87 4.83 37.95 -42.14
CA GLY A 87 5.85 37.29 -42.98
C GLY A 87 7.05 38.15 -43.36
N ASN A 88 6.98 39.48 -43.16
CA ASN A 88 8.11 40.40 -43.38
C ASN A 88 8.42 41.16 -42.07
N GLN A 89 9.64 41.02 -41.57
CA GLN A 89 10.08 41.74 -40.38
C GLN A 89 10.27 43.23 -40.71
N GLY A 90 9.36 44.08 -40.26
CA GLY A 90 9.52 45.55 -40.25
C GLY A 90 8.64 46.35 -41.21
N GLU A 91 7.74 45.73 -41.98
CA GLU A 91 6.83 46.46 -42.88
C GLU A 91 5.45 46.68 -42.25
N PHE A 92 5.00 47.94 -42.27
CA PHE A 92 3.70 48.35 -41.74
C PHE A 92 2.92 49.11 -42.82
N LEU A 93 1.68 48.69 -43.07
CA LEU A 93 0.78 49.38 -44.00
C LEU A 93 -0.26 50.18 -43.22
N CYS A 94 -0.56 51.40 -43.65
CA CYS A 94 -1.76 52.11 -43.20
C CYS A 94 -3.00 51.45 -43.80
N ASP A 95 -4.15 51.53 -43.11
CA ASP A 95 -5.39 50.89 -43.52
C ASP A 95 -5.74 51.06 -45.02
N PRO A 96 -5.60 52.23 -45.69
CA PRO A 96 -5.87 52.35 -47.13
C PRO A 96 -4.97 51.50 -48.03
N CYS A 97 -3.66 51.43 -47.72
CA CYS A 97 -2.72 50.60 -48.48
C CYS A 97 -2.96 49.12 -48.20
N TYR A 98 -3.32 48.78 -46.95
CA TYR A 98 -3.70 47.42 -46.59
C TYR A 98 -4.97 46.96 -47.32
N GLN A 99 -5.98 47.83 -47.42
CA GLN A 99 -7.22 47.55 -48.16
C GLN A 99 -6.97 47.43 -49.67
N GLN A 100 -6.05 48.21 -50.23
CA GLN A 100 -5.68 48.13 -51.64
C GLN A 100 -4.90 46.84 -51.96
N GLU A 101 -4.06 46.38 -51.04
CA GLU A 101 -3.21 45.21 -51.22
C GLU A 101 -3.92 43.88 -50.87
N PHE A 102 -4.93 43.94 -49.99
CA PHE A 102 -5.74 42.78 -49.57
C PHE A 102 -7.26 43.08 -49.61
N PRO A 103 -7.83 43.39 -50.80
CA PRO A 103 -9.22 43.85 -50.92
C PRO A 103 -10.27 42.83 -50.44
N ALA A 104 -9.95 41.53 -50.48
CA ALA A 104 -10.84 40.47 -50.00
C ALA A 104 -11.03 40.46 -48.47
N THR A 105 -10.05 40.96 -47.71
CA THR A 105 -10.13 41.03 -46.23
C THR A 105 -10.71 42.35 -45.73
N ALA A 106 -10.65 43.40 -46.55
CA ALA A 106 -11.12 44.75 -46.22
C ALA A 106 -12.66 44.89 -46.19
N PHE A 107 -13.37 44.09 -46.98
CA PHE A 107 -14.82 44.23 -47.19
C PHE A 107 -15.68 43.75 -46.00
N LEU A 108 -15.09 43.11 -44.99
CA LEU A 108 -15.82 42.50 -43.88
C LEU A 108 -15.92 43.38 -42.62
N GLU A 109 -15.28 44.55 -42.57
CA GLU A 109 -15.19 45.36 -41.33
C GLU A 109 -16.14 46.57 -41.24
N GLU A 110 -16.87 46.95 -42.31
CA GLU A 110 -17.58 48.24 -42.33
C GLU A 110 -19.03 48.24 -41.80
N THR A 111 -19.63 47.08 -41.47
CA THR A 111 -21.07 47.01 -41.16
C THR A 111 -21.46 46.97 -39.68
N ASP A 112 -20.52 46.90 -38.72
CA ASP A 112 -20.87 46.31 -37.41
C ASP A 112 -20.81 47.22 -36.17
N LYS A 113 -20.64 48.54 -36.33
CA LYS A 113 -20.52 49.45 -35.16
C LYS A 113 -21.82 50.13 -34.69
N SER A 114 -22.93 50.06 -35.43
CA SER A 114 -24.15 50.81 -35.09
C SER A 114 -25.32 49.99 -34.50
N LEU A 115 -25.28 48.64 -34.55
CA LEU A 115 -26.38 47.79 -34.07
C LEU A 115 -26.22 47.29 -32.61
N LEU A 116 -24.99 47.27 -32.09
CA LEU A 116 -24.65 46.69 -30.78
C LEU A 116 -25.13 47.49 -29.56
N LYS A 117 -25.62 48.73 -29.73
CA LYS A 117 -26.11 49.56 -28.61
C LYS A 117 -27.62 49.45 -28.35
N ARG A 118 -28.38 48.72 -29.18
CA ARG A 118 -29.87 48.63 -29.06
C ARG A 118 -30.43 47.29 -28.58
N GLN A 119 -29.64 46.21 -28.47
CA GLN A 119 -30.17 44.88 -28.11
C GLN A 119 -29.87 44.39 -26.67
N GLY A 120 -29.08 45.13 -25.89
CA GLY A 120 -28.71 44.75 -24.51
C GLY A 120 -29.89 44.62 -23.53
N ASN A 121 -31.04 45.23 -23.84
CA ASN A 121 -32.18 45.27 -22.91
C ASN A 121 -33.23 44.15 -23.11
N ARG A 122 -33.17 43.34 -24.18
CA ARG A 122 -34.12 42.22 -24.40
C ARG A 122 -33.66 40.88 -23.82
N ILE A 123 -32.42 40.80 -23.34
CA ILE A 123 -31.80 39.55 -22.88
C ILE A 123 -32.10 39.28 -21.39
N ARG A 124 -32.39 40.33 -20.61
CA ARG A 124 -32.71 40.20 -19.19
C ARG A 124 -34.07 39.53 -18.93
N ASP A 125 -35.03 39.69 -19.84
CA ASP A 125 -36.39 39.15 -19.67
C ASP A 125 -36.53 37.69 -20.13
N LYS A 126 -35.68 37.20 -21.04
CA LYS A 126 -35.70 35.79 -21.47
C LYS A 126 -35.01 34.83 -20.49
N ILE A 127 -34.08 35.33 -19.66
CA ILE A 127 -33.41 34.51 -18.64
C ILE A 127 -34.36 34.18 -17.47
N ARG A 128 -35.39 35.02 -17.25
CA ARG A 128 -36.39 34.78 -16.20
C ARG A 128 -37.41 33.69 -16.56
N ASN A 129 -37.64 33.44 -17.85
CA ASN A 129 -38.64 32.46 -18.31
C ASN A 129 -38.05 31.06 -18.64
N GLY A 130 -36.72 30.93 -18.72
CA GLY A 130 -36.07 29.63 -18.95
C GLY A 130 -35.93 28.75 -17.70
N MET A 131 -36.21 29.30 -16.51
CA MET A 131 -36.08 28.59 -15.23
C MET A 131 -37.36 27.82 -14.86
N THR A 132 -38.49 28.12 -15.50
CA THR A 132 -39.77 27.41 -15.34
C THR A 132 -39.87 26.15 -16.22
N ASP A 133 -39.23 26.14 -17.40
CA ASP A 133 -39.30 25.00 -18.32
C ASP A 133 -38.36 23.85 -17.89
N MET A 134 -37.28 24.15 -17.16
CA MET A 134 -36.37 23.12 -16.61
C MET A 134 -36.98 22.30 -15.47
N LEU A 135 -38.11 22.74 -14.89
CA LEU A 135 -38.84 22.05 -13.83
C LEU A 135 -39.95 21.13 -14.37
N ALA A 136 -40.37 21.32 -15.63
CA ALA A 136 -41.35 20.45 -16.30
C ALA A 136 -40.70 19.16 -16.84
N ASP A 137 -39.45 19.22 -17.31
CA ASP A 137 -38.72 18.03 -17.82
C ASP A 137 -38.30 17.03 -16.72
N ALA A 138 -38.30 17.44 -15.45
CA ALA A 138 -37.94 16.56 -14.32
C ALA A 138 -39.09 15.63 -13.86
N LEU A 139 -40.32 15.83 -14.34
CA LEU A 139 -41.51 15.11 -13.87
C LEU A 139 -42.04 14.04 -14.84
N GLY A 140 -41.31 13.73 -15.91
CA GLY A 140 -41.45 12.46 -16.64
C GLY A 140 -42.88 12.13 -17.09
N THR A 141 -43.40 12.87 -18.06
CA THR A 141 -44.58 12.47 -18.84
C THR A 141 -44.22 12.53 -20.32
N THR A 142 -43.97 11.37 -20.92
CA THR A 142 -43.87 11.22 -22.37
C THR A 142 -45.20 10.69 -22.89
N ASP A 143 -46.02 11.58 -23.45
CA ASP A 143 -47.11 11.18 -24.34
C ASP A 143 -46.63 11.20 -25.79
N SER A 144 -46.99 10.13 -26.47
CA SER A 144 -46.84 9.88 -27.91
C SER A 144 -47.61 10.88 -28.75
N ALA A 145 -46.97 11.42 -29.78
CA ALA A 145 -47.68 11.94 -30.96
C ALA A 145 -46.86 11.68 -32.23
N HIS A 146 -47.51 10.98 -33.14
CA HIS A 146 -47.28 10.96 -34.58
C HIS A 146 -47.07 12.37 -35.14
N ASP A 147 -46.23 12.50 -36.17
CA ASP A 147 -46.73 12.99 -37.46
C ASP A 147 -45.76 12.68 -38.60
N ASP A 148 -46.37 12.24 -39.69
CA ASP A 148 -45.82 12.04 -41.02
C ASP A 148 -45.27 13.35 -41.60
N MET A 149 -44.17 13.28 -42.35
CA MET A 149 -43.99 14.19 -43.49
C MET A 149 -42.98 13.68 -44.52
N SER A 150 -43.54 13.44 -45.70
CA SER A 150 -43.02 13.76 -47.03
C SER A 150 -41.73 13.11 -47.50
N GLU A 151 -41.92 11.99 -48.20
CA GLU A 151 -41.49 11.75 -49.58
C GLU A 151 -40.82 12.97 -50.26
N ALA A 152 -39.49 12.98 -50.26
CA ALA A 152 -38.67 13.92 -51.01
C ALA A 152 -38.03 13.20 -52.19
N SER A 153 -38.60 13.45 -53.37
CA SER A 153 -38.00 13.44 -54.71
C SER A 153 -36.60 12.83 -54.80
N GLU A 154 -36.53 11.62 -55.36
CA GLU A 154 -35.36 11.10 -56.07
C GLU A 154 -34.98 12.06 -57.21
N ARG A 155 -34.08 13.00 -56.94
CA ARG A 155 -33.17 13.50 -57.97
C ARG A 155 -31.88 12.73 -57.83
N SER A 156 -31.62 11.84 -58.79
CA SER A 156 -30.29 11.34 -59.10
C SER A 156 -29.40 12.53 -59.45
N PHE A 157 -28.77 13.13 -58.45
CA PHE A 157 -27.68 14.06 -58.66
C PHE A 157 -26.48 13.26 -59.10
N GLU A 158 -26.28 13.28 -60.41
CA GLU A 158 -25.08 12.87 -61.10
C GLU A 158 -23.88 13.55 -60.42
N PHE A 159 -23.08 12.76 -59.70
CA PHE A 159 -21.77 13.21 -59.24
C PHE A 159 -20.99 13.74 -60.45
N PRO A 160 -20.11 14.74 -60.32
CA PRO A 160 -19.12 15.02 -61.36
C PRO A 160 -18.15 13.83 -61.40
N SER A 161 -18.56 12.76 -62.08
CA SER A 161 -17.86 11.48 -62.28
C SER A 161 -16.64 11.60 -63.20
N GLU A 162 -16.24 12.83 -63.52
CA GLU A 162 -15.19 13.17 -64.47
C GLU A 162 -14.03 13.97 -63.86
N ILE A 163 -14.02 14.21 -62.54
CA ILE A 163 -12.82 14.76 -61.93
C ILE A 163 -11.80 13.62 -61.89
N GLU A 164 -10.66 13.80 -62.56
CA GLU A 164 -9.54 12.87 -62.53
C GLU A 164 -8.46 13.40 -61.60
N CYS A 165 -7.74 12.50 -60.93
CA CYS A 165 -6.55 12.90 -60.19
C CYS A 165 -5.56 13.57 -61.13
N ARG A 166 -5.13 14.80 -60.84
CA ARG A 166 -4.13 15.48 -61.68
C ARG A 166 -2.76 14.77 -61.73
N PHE A 167 -2.51 13.82 -60.84
CA PHE A 167 -1.26 13.09 -60.74
C PHE A 167 -1.31 11.68 -61.35
N CYS A 168 -2.32 10.88 -61.02
CA CYS A 168 -2.46 9.49 -61.51
C CYS A 168 -3.59 9.27 -62.51
N LEU A 169 -4.40 10.30 -62.79
CA LEU A 169 -5.60 10.27 -63.64
C LEU A 169 -6.70 9.30 -63.18
N GLU A 170 -6.56 8.66 -62.02
CA GLU A 170 -7.63 7.81 -61.46
C GLU A 170 -8.83 8.64 -61.02
N LYS A 171 -10.04 8.09 -61.24
CA LYS A 171 -11.32 8.61 -60.75
C LYS A 171 -11.52 8.19 -59.29
N GLY A 172 -11.95 9.10 -58.40
CA GLY A 172 -12.11 8.80 -56.97
C GLY A 172 -12.47 9.98 -56.08
N VAL A 173 -12.36 9.83 -54.76
CA VAL A 173 -12.57 10.93 -53.81
C VAL A 173 -11.31 11.78 -53.72
N PHE A 174 -11.39 13.04 -54.13
CA PHE A 174 -10.23 13.93 -54.27
C PHE A 174 -10.14 14.99 -53.17
N ARG A 175 -8.90 15.33 -52.80
CA ARG A 175 -8.61 16.55 -52.05
C ARG A 175 -8.24 17.67 -53.02
N ARG A 176 -8.78 18.86 -52.78
CA ARG A 176 -8.44 20.05 -53.57
C ARG A 176 -7.22 20.72 -52.96
N CYS A 177 -6.16 20.90 -53.76
CA CYS A 177 -5.02 21.70 -53.37
C CYS A 177 -4.56 22.56 -54.53
N CYS A 178 -4.38 23.86 -54.26
CA CYS A 178 -3.89 24.83 -55.25
C CYS A 178 -4.72 24.75 -56.55
N SER A 179 -6.05 24.76 -56.40
CA SER A 179 -7.09 24.66 -57.43
C SER A 179 -7.22 23.33 -58.19
N SER A 180 -6.34 22.35 -57.96
CA SER A 180 -6.38 21.02 -58.61
C SER A 180 -6.84 19.92 -57.66
N TYR A 181 -7.38 18.84 -58.21
CA TYR A 181 -7.83 17.67 -57.46
C TYR A 181 -6.77 16.57 -57.51
N TYR A 182 -6.44 16.01 -56.35
CA TYR A 182 -5.48 14.93 -56.20
C TYR A 182 -6.12 13.74 -55.48
N CYS A 183 -5.81 12.53 -55.95
CA CYS A 183 -6.19 11.29 -55.29
C CYS A 183 -5.57 11.24 -53.89
N HIS A 184 -6.24 10.63 -52.91
CA HIS A 184 -5.71 10.56 -51.54
C HIS A 184 -4.29 9.96 -51.48
N PRO A 185 -3.96 8.84 -52.19
CA PRO A 185 -2.58 8.36 -52.28
C PRO A 185 -1.59 9.40 -52.85
N CYS A 186 -1.96 10.05 -53.95
CA CYS A 186 -1.14 11.01 -54.68
C CYS A 186 -0.86 12.28 -53.89
N TYR A 187 -1.85 12.72 -53.11
CA TYR A 187 -1.78 13.93 -52.30
C TYR A 187 -0.77 13.80 -51.15
N TYR A 188 -0.59 12.59 -50.61
CA TYR A 188 0.33 12.32 -49.51
C TYR A 188 1.64 11.66 -49.93
N ALA A 189 1.73 11.11 -51.16
CA ALA A 189 2.92 10.40 -51.65
C ALA A 189 4.21 11.23 -51.55
N THR A 190 4.12 12.54 -51.75
CA THR A 190 5.28 13.46 -51.77
C THR A 190 5.49 14.21 -50.46
N GLY A 191 4.60 14.06 -49.46
CA GLY A 191 4.61 14.88 -48.22
C GLY A 191 4.39 16.39 -48.43
N THR A 192 4.32 16.83 -49.68
CA THR A 192 4.16 18.22 -50.14
C THR A 192 3.10 18.23 -51.23
N CYS A 193 2.27 19.27 -51.26
CA CYS A 193 1.19 19.32 -52.23
C CYS A 193 1.77 19.37 -53.65
N PRO A 194 1.40 18.47 -54.58
CA PRO A 194 2.04 18.39 -55.89
C PRO A 194 1.92 19.68 -56.72
N GLY A 195 0.86 20.47 -56.48
CA GLY A 195 0.61 21.72 -57.21
C GLY A 195 1.38 22.93 -56.71
N CYS A 196 1.78 22.99 -55.44
CA CYS A 196 2.37 24.19 -54.86
C CYS A 196 3.50 23.92 -53.85
N GLN A 197 3.92 22.66 -53.72
CA GLN A 197 5.01 22.17 -52.87
C GLN A 197 4.90 22.53 -51.37
N LYS A 198 3.79 23.13 -50.94
CA LYS A 198 3.54 23.41 -49.52
C LYS A 198 3.45 22.08 -48.78
N GLU A 199 4.18 21.97 -47.67
CA GLU A 199 4.10 20.79 -46.80
C GLU A 199 2.65 20.51 -46.44
N VAL A 200 2.22 19.29 -46.75
CA VAL A 200 0.90 18.83 -46.37
C VAL A 200 1.04 18.26 -44.96
N PRO A 201 0.14 18.59 -44.02
CA PRO A 201 0.05 17.82 -42.78
C PRO A 201 -0.28 16.37 -43.17
N LEU A 202 0.74 15.50 -43.19
CA LEU A 202 0.62 14.09 -43.54
C LEU A 202 -0.49 13.46 -42.68
N GLY A 203 -1.62 13.13 -43.31
CA GLY A 203 -2.72 12.42 -42.67
C GLY A 203 -2.49 10.92 -42.78
N ILE A 204 -2.69 10.19 -41.68
CA ILE A 204 -2.66 8.72 -41.49
C ILE A 204 -1.35 8.00 -41.90
N ALA A 205 -0.69 8.41 -42.98
CA ALA A 205 0.53 7.82 -43.49
C ALA A 205 1.73 8.76 -43.29
N ALA A 206 2.62 8.38 -42.37
CA ALA A 206 4.03 8.73 -42.39
C ALA A 206 4.43 10.20 -42.11
N ARG A 207 4.17 10.70 -40.89
CA ARG A 207 5.32 11.33 -40.22
C ARG A 207 6.20 10.18 -39.72
N PRO A 208 7.37 9.90 -40.32
CA PRO A 208 8.32 8.99 -39.70
C PRO A 208 8.61 9.56 -38.31
N GLU A 209 8.12 8.88 -37.27
CA GLU A 209 8.40 9.28 -35.90
C GLU A 209 9.91 9.22 -35.71
N ASP A 210 10.49 10.30 -35.20
CA ASP A 210 11.93 10.34 -34.95
C ASP A 210 12.33 9.09 -34.15
N PRO A 211 13.34 8.33 -34.61
CA PRO A 211 13.76 7.13 -33.90
C PRO A 211 14.10 7.53 -32.46
N PRO A 212 13.66 6.77 -31.44
CA PRO A 212 13.73 7.15 -30.01
C PRO A 212 15.16 7.40 -29.48
N GLY A 213 16.17 7.22 -30.32
CA GLY A 213 17.58 7.26 -29.97
C GLY A 213 17.99 5.93 -29.33
N LYS A 214 19.19 5.45 -29.67
CA LYS A 214 19.73 4.18 -29.16
C LYS A 214 19.72 4.10 -27.62
N LEU A 215 19.89 5.25 -26.94
CA LEU A 215 19.88 5.34 -25.48
C LEU A 215 18.52 4.97 -24.89
N ALA A 216 17.42 5.45 -25.46
CA ALA A 216 16.08 5.20 -24.92
C ALA A 216 15.70 3.72 -25.06
N VAL A 217 16.01 3.12 -26.21
CA VAL A 217 15.76 1.69 -26.45
C VAL A 217 16.58 0.83 -25.48
N ARG A 218 17.85 1.16 -25.26
CA ARG A 218 18.70 0.49 -24.24
C ARG A 218 18.12 0.64 -22.83
N LEU A 219 17.68 1.85 -22.46
CA LEU A 219 17.07 2.10 -21.16
C LEU A 219 15.79 1.28 -20.97
N SER A 220 15.02 1.12 -22.05
CA SER A 220 13.82 0.31 -22.13
C SER A 220 14.09 -1.18 -21.79
N TRP A 221 15.18 -1.75 -22.32
CA TRP A 221 15.61 -3.12 -22.01
C TRP A 221 16.09 -3.27 -20.57
N ILE A 222 16.86 -2.29 -20.08
CA ILE A 222 17.33 -2.26 -18.69
C ILE A 222 16.15 -2.22 -17.72
N ILE A 223 15.15 -1.37 -17.97
CA ILE A 223 13.94 -1.26 -17.14
C ILE A 223 13.15 -2.57 -17.18
N SER A 224 12.95 -3.18 -18.35
CA SER A 224 12.26 -4.48 -18.45
C SER A 224 12.98 -5.58 -17.67
N PHE A 225 14.30 -5.67 -17.81
CA PHE A 225 15.10 -6.65 -17.08
C PHE A 225 15.04 -6.41 -15.57
N LEU A 226 15.10 -5.15 -15.14
CA LEU A 226 14.95 -4.76 -13.74
C LEU A 226 13.56 -5.14 -13.19
N ILE A 227 12.48 -4.88 -13.94
CA ILE A 227 11.11 -5.26 -13.53
C ILE A 227 11.00 -6.78 -13.38
N VAL A 228 11.55 -7.56 -14.32
CA VAL A 228 11.53 -9.03 -14.24
C VAL A 228 12.32 -9.52 -13.03
N ILE A 229 13.54 -9.01 -12.79
CA ILE A 229 14.34 -9.36 -11.62
C ILE A 229 13.63 -8.99 -10.32
N LEU A 230 13.07 -7.78 -10.22
CA LEU A 230 12.36 -7.34 -9.02
C LEU A 230 11.11 -8.17 -8.77
N THR A 231 10.39 -8.57 -9.83
CA THR A 231 9.19 -9.41 -9.71
C THR A 231 9.55 -10.83 -9.28
N LEU A 232 10.53 -11.46 -9.94
CA LEU A 232 11.02 -12.79 -9.57
C LEU A 232 11.65 -12.79 -8.17
N GLY A 233 12.42 -11.75 -7.83
CA GLY A 233 12.98 -11.55 -6.50
C GLY A 233 11.89 -11.38 -5.44
N SER A 234 10.85 -10.58 -5.70
CA SER A 234 9.73 -10.40 -4.77
C SER A 234 8.91 -11.68 -4.58
N LEU A 235 8.63 -12.42 -5.66
CA LEU A 235 7.96 -13.72 -5.59
C LEU A 235 8.83 -14.75 -4.86
N GLY A 236 10.14 -14.78 -5.13
CA GLY A 236 11.09 -15.64 -4.45
C GLY A 236 11.20 -15.31 -2.95
N LEU A 237 11.24 -14.01 -2.58
CA LEU A 237 11.23 -13.57 -1.18
C LEU A 237 9.91 -13.89 -0.49
N PHE A 238 8.76 -13.73 -1.16
CA PHE A 238 7.45 -14.08 -0.60
C PHE A 238 7.31 -15.60 -0.40
N TYR A 239 7.72 -16.39 -1.40
CA TYR A 239 7.75 -17.85 -1.30
C TYR A 239 8.72 -18.29 -0.20
N TRP A 240 9.91 -17.71 -0.14
CA TRP A 240 10.88 -17.97 0.93
C TRP A 240 10.30 -17.61 2.29
N ASN A 241 9.64 -16.46 2.42
CA ASN A 241 8.99 -16.04 3.66
C ASN A 241 7.94 -17.05 4.15
N GLU A 242 7.08 -17.53 3.24
CA GLU A 242 6.03 -18.50 3.57
C GLU A 242 6.59 -19.89 3.91
N VAL A 243 7.62 -20.35 3.19
CA VAL A 243 8.22 -21.67 3.43
C VAL A 243 9.14 -21.67 4.65
N THR A 244 9.68 -20.51 5.04
CA THR A 244 10.57 -20.37 6.20
C THR A 244 9.89 -19.81 7.44
N SER A 245 8.56 -19.63 7.42
CA SER A 245 7.86 -19.24 8.63
C SER A 245 7.97 -20.36 9.68
N PRO A 246 8.46 -20.06 10.89
CA PRO A 246 8.49 -21.06 11.94
C PRO A 246 7.06 -21.50 12.26
N ILE A 247 6.90 -22.80 12.50
CA ILE A 247 5.70 -23.36 13.10
C ILE A 247 5.93 -23.34 14.61
N THR A 248 4.93 -22.87 15.35
CA THR A 248 4.98 -22.77 16.81
C THR A 248 4.53 -24.08 17.46
N VAL A 249 4.63 -24.17 18.78
CA VAL A 249 4.29 -25.37 19.57
C VAL A 249 2.84 -25.77 19.35
N PHE A 250 1.91 -24.83 19.39
CA PHE A 250 0.50 -25.12 19.13
C PHE A 250 0.15 -25.11 17.64
N GLY A 251 1.17 -25.04 16.77
CA GLY A 251 1.05 -25.18 15.33
C GLY A 251 0.49 -23.95 14.64
N HIS A 252 0.65 -22.78 15.24
CA HIS A 252 0.45 -21.51 14.56
C HIS A 252 1.64 -21.24 13.63
N SER A 253 1.39 -20.50 12.55
CA SER A 253 2.47 -19.96 11.71
C SER A 253 2.79 -18.56 12.20
N CYS A 254 4.05 -18.29 12.53
CA CYS A 254 4.50 -16.94 12.85
C CYS A 254 4.19 -16.00 11.67
N ARG A 255 3.70 -14.80 11.94
CA ARG A 255 3.38 -13.81 10.90
C ARG A 255 4.37 -12.66 10.89
N GLY A 256 4.74 -12.22 9.70
CA GLY A 256 5.66 -11.11 9.51
C GLY A 256 6.48 -11.27 8.23
N PHE A 257 7.38 -10.33 8.01
CA PHE A 257 8.39 -10.42 6.95
C PHE A 257 9.67 -11.00 7.55
N PHE A 258 9.98 -12.23 7.16
CA PHE A 258 10.96 -13.14 7.75
C PHE A 258 10.80 -13.27 9.26
N PRO A 259 9.66 -13.83 9.73
CA PRO A 259 9.43 -14.00 11.16
C PRO A 259 10.53 -14.86 11.77
N ARG A 260 11.01 -14.46 12.95
CA ARG A 260 12.04 -15.15 13.71
C ARG A 260 11.49 -15.55 15.08
N CYS A 261 12.16 -16.49 15.70
CA CYS A 261 11.89 -16.92 17.07
C CYS A 261 12.82 -16.19 18.04
N ASP A 262 12.88 -14.86 17.92
CA ASP A 262 13.75 -14.00 18.72
C ASP A 262 13.05 -13.42 19.95
N LEU A 263 11.75 -13.71 20.13
CA LEU A 263 10.97 -13.26 21.28
C LEU A 263 11.27 -14.14 22.50
N SER A 264 12.19 -13.73 23.36
CA SER A 264 12.58 -14.53 24.54
C SER A 264 11.56 -14.43 25.70
N VAL A 265 10.55 -15.30 25.75
CA VAL A 265 9.44 -15.25 26.72
C VAL A 265 9.67 -16.11 27.96
N CYS A 266 9.17 -15.64 29.10
CA CYS A 266 9.05 -16.42 30.33
C CYS A 266 7.58 -16.51 30.72
N ILE A 267 7.06 -17.72 30.75
CA ILE A 267 5.66 -18.01 31.05
C ILE A 267 5.59 -18.71 32.40
N ASP A 268 4.77 -18.18 33.30
CA ASP A 268 4.44 -18.80 34.58
C ASP A 268 3.70 -20.12 34.34
N TYR A 269 4.25 -21.19 34.88
CA TYR A 269 3.67 -22.52 34.86
C TYR A 269 3.15 -22.86 36.25
N ASP A 270 1.92 -22.40 36.50
CA ASP A 270 1.11 -22.86 37.63
C ASP A 270 0.69 -24.32 37.37
N GLY A 271 1.65 -25.25 37.45
CA GLY A 271 1.40 -26.69 37.39
C GLY A 271 0.31 -27.02 38.41
N GLY A 272 -0.90 -27.27 37.90
CA GLY A 272 -2.14 -27.23 38.68
C GLY A 272 -2.00 -27.84 40.06
N THR A 273 -2.18 -26.99 41.09
CA THR A 273 -2.26 -27.28 42.53
C THR A 273 -1.92 -28.73 42.91
N GLY A 274 -0.63 -29.07 42.89
CA GLY A 274 -0.14 -30.37 43.33
C GLY A 274 1.14 -30.74 42.60
N TYR A 275 2.29 -30.48 43.23
CA TYR A 275 3.57 -31.07 42.84
C TYR A 275 3.37 -32.57 42.58
N GLY A 276 3.41 -32.98 41.31
CA GLY A 276 3.52 -34.40 40.93
C GLY A 276 2.26 -35.21 40.62
N ALA A 277 1.06 -34.63 40.41
CA ALA A 277 -0.15 -35.47 40.25
C ALA A 277 -0.68 -35.70 38.81
N SER A 278 -0.60 -34.76 37.84
CA SER A 278 -1.23 -35.03 36.51
C SER A 278 -0.82 -34.13 35.33
N GLY A 279 0.07 -33.14 35.50
CA GLY A 279 0.35 -32.16 34.44
C GLY A 279 1.40 -32.62 33.43
N SER A 280 1.07 -33.52 32.49
CA SER A 280 2.07 -34.15 31.61
C SER A 280 2.60 -33.29 30.43
N GLY A 281 2.37 -31.97 30.43
CA GLY A 281 2.74 -31.11 29.30
C GLY A 281 2.65 -29.61 29.55
N LEU A 282 3.00 -28.81 28.53
CA LEU A 282 2.90 -27.34 28.53
C LEU A 282 1.46 -26.85 28.73
N PRO A 283 1.25 -25.69 29.38
CA PRO A 283 -0.09 -25.11 29.54
C PRO A 283 -0.63 -24.69 28.17
N ALA A 284 -1.95 -24.59 28.00
CA ALA A 284 -2.53 -24.02 26.78
C ALA A 284 -2.04 -22.57 26.61
N ALA A 285 -1.91 -22.10 25.35
CA ALA A 285 -1.10 -20.91 25.10
C ALA A 285 -1.62 -19.61 25.69
N GLU A 286 -2.91 -19.50 26.02
CA GLU A 286 -3.46 -18.21 26.41
C GLU A 286 -4.51 -18.33 27.52
N PRO A 287 -4.55 -17.35 28.45
CA PRO A 287 -3.56 -16.29 28.61
C PRO A 287 -2.28 -16.82 29.27
N TYR A 288 -1.12 -16.63 28.62
CA TYR A 288 0.15 -16.82 29.29
C TYR A 288 0.28 -15.75 30.37
N ARG A 289 0.49 -16.19 31.60
CA ARG A 289 0.89 -15.30 32.67
C ARG A 289 2.40 -15.11 32.56
N GLU A 290 2.84 -13.86 32.47
CA GLU A 290 4.27 -13.56 32.49
C GLU A 290 4.87 -14.02 33.83
N CYS A 291 6.11 -14.50 33.80
CA CYS A 291 6.81 -14.88 35.02
C CYS A 291 6.93 -13.68 35.96
N ASP A 292 6.38 -13.82 37.16
CA ASP A 292 6.66 -12.96 38.29
C ASP A 292 7.70 -13.62 39.18
N ARG A 293 8.87 -13.00 39.35
CA ARG A 293 9.94 -13.54 40.20
C ARG A 293 9.49 -13.88 41.63
N VAL A 294 8.43 -13.23 42.12
CA VAL A 294 7.89 -13.40 43.47
C VAL A 294 6.86 -14.52 43.56
N THR A 295 6.06 -14.73 42.51
CA THR A 295 4.92 -15.66 42.57
C THR A 295 5.08 -16.90 41.71
N THR A 296 5.86 -16.82 40.64
CA THR A 296 6.06 -17.92 39.69
C THR A 296 6.87 -19.02 40.34
N SER A 297 6.31 -20.22 40.41
CA SER A 297 6.98 -21.38 41.02
C SER A 297 7.69 -22.25 40.00
N ASN A 298 7.09 -22.42 38.83
CA ASN A 298 7.70 -23.08 37.69
C ASN A 298 7.60 -22.15 36.49
N ALA A 299 8.59 -22.16 35.61
CA ALA A 299 8.64 -21.27 34.47
C ALA A 299 8.98 -22.02 33.19
N VAL A 300 8.25 -21.70 32.12
CA VAL A 300 8.61 -22.07 30.76
C VAL A 300 9.35 -20.89 30.14
N VAL A 301 10.66 -21.01 30.02
CA VAL A 301 11.50 -20.01 29.35
C VAL A 301 11.82 -20.49 27.96
N GLY A 302 11.47 -19.72 26.94
CA GLY A 302 11.67 -20.14 25.56
C GLY A 302 11.72 -19.00 24.55
N SER A 303 12.13 -19.34 23.33
CA SER A 303 11.93 -18.48 22.18
C SER A 303 10.49 -18.61 21.70
N ALA A 304 9.82 -17.49 21.47
CA ALA A 304 8.52 -17.36 20.86
C ALA A 304 8.62 -16.56 19.57
N CYS A 305 7.51 -16.55 18.83
CA CYS A 305 7.32 -15.62 17.73
C CYS A 305 5.92 -15.01 17.83
N ILE A 306 5.74 -13.86 17.18
CA ILE A 306 4.46 -13.19 17.12
C ILE A 306 3.58 -13.88 16.07
N VAL A 307 2.46 -14.42 16.52
CA VAL A 307 1.44 -15.07 15.67
C VAL A 307 0.48 -14.01 15.13
N ASP A 308 0.13 -13.03 15.95
CA ASP A 308 -0.70 -11.89 15.60
C ASP A 308 -0.08 -10.59 16.10
N ASN A 309 0.47 -9.79 15.17
CA ASN A 309 1.13 -8.53 15.50
C ASN A 309 0.19 -7.48 16.09
N GLU A 310 -1.08 -7.48 15.69
CA GLU A 310 -2.05 -6.52 16.20
C GLU A 310 -2.43 -6.89 17.62
N MET A 311 -2.76 -8.17 17.85
CA MET A 311 -3.07 -8.68 19.18
C MET A 311 -1.90 -8.51 20.16
N TYR A 312 -0.68 -8.85 19.73
CA TYR A 312 0.53 -8.68 20.55
C TYR A 312 0.78 -7.22 20.92
N ALA A 313 0.71 -6.30 19.96
CA ALA A 313 0.89 -4.88 20.26
C ALA A 313 -0.24 -4.30 21.11
N TRP A 314 -1.46 -4.82 20.99
CA TRP A 314 -2.64 -4.28 21.66
C TRP A 314 -2.88 -4.82 23.06
N SER A 315 -2.28 -5.96 23.39
CA SER A 315 -2.25 -6.57 24.72
C SER A 315 -0.96 -6.26 25.48
N ASP A 316 -0.22 -5.23 25.04
CA ASP A 316 1.09 -4.86 25.59
C ASP A 316 2.09 -6.02 25.69
N GLY A 317 2.00 -6.96 24.74
CA GLY A 317 2.85 -8.14 24.65
C GLY A 317 2.39 -9.36 25.44
N LEU A 318 1.22 -9.32 26.09
CA LEU A 318 0.71 -10.43 26.92
C LEU A 318 0.15 -11.62 26.12
N ILE A 319 -0.44 -11.38 24.95
CA ILE A 319 -1.01 -12.42 24.09
C ILE A 319 -0.62 -12.21 22.62
N GLY A 320 -0.99 -13.10 21.70
CA GLY A 320 -0.68 -12.95 20.27
C GLY A 320 0.70 -13.42 19.86
N PHE A 321 1.38 -14.15 20.73
CA PHE A 321 2.60 -14.87 20.44
C PHE A 321 2.43 -16.35 20.80
N ASP A 322 3.28 -17.21 20.22
CA ASP A 322 3.37 -18.60 20.65
C ASP A 322 4.84 -19.06 20.67
N LEU A 323 5.12 -20.02 21.55
CA LEU A 323 6.43 -20.63 21.70
C LEU A 323 6.85 -21.31 20.41
N CYS A 324 8.09 -21.12 19.99
CA CYS A 324 8.66 -21.82 18.86
C CYS A 324 9.16 -23.20 19.28
N VAL A 325 9.05 -24.19 18.39
CA VAL A 325 9.49 -25.57 18.68
C VAL A 325 11.01 -25.76 18.56
N SER A 326 11.77 -24.66 18.60
CA SER A 326 13.17 -24.45 18.14
C SER A 326 13.32 -24.26 16.62
N SER A 327 14.14 -23.29 16.22
CA SER A 327 14.55 -23.10 14.83
C SER A 327 15.86 -23.88 14.58
N PRO A 328 15.89 -24.87 13.68
CA PRO A 328 17.10 -25.64 13.35
C PRO A 328 18.29 -24.79 12.90
N ARG A 329 18.04 -23.54 12.48
CA ARG A 329 19.04 -22.62 11.95
C ARG A 329 19.87 -21.93 13.05
N GLU A 330 19.36 -21.87 14.28
CA GLU A 330 20.01 -21.17 15.39
C GLU A 330 21.04 -22.02 16.14
N GLU A 331 20.92 -23.35 16.12
CA GLU A 331 21.82 -24.23 16.87
C GLU A 331 23.23 -24.31 16.22
N GLN A 332 23.33 -24.13 14.91
CA GLN A 332 24.63 -24.11 14.19
C GLN A 332 25.24 -22.72 14.02
N THR A 333 24.45 -21.64 14.15
CA THR A 333 24.94 -20.25 13.95
C THR A 333 25.11 -19.48 15.26
N ARG A 334 24.64 -20.01 16.40
CA ARG A 334 24.96 -19.42 17.71
C ARG A 334 26.45 -19.58 18.01
N PRO A 335 27.17 -18.48 18.31
CA PRO A 335 28.50 -18.58 18.88
C PRO A 335 28.38 -19.37 20.19
N SER A 336 29.18 -20.42 20.36
CA SER A 336 29.26 -21.26 21.56
C SER A 336 29.65 -20.51 22.86
N ASN A 337 29.78 -19.19 22.81
CA ASN A 337 30.20 -18.32 23.90
C ASN A 337 29.09 -17.40 24.44
N VAL A 338 27.83 -17.54 23.99
CA VAL A 338 26.72 -16.73 24.51
C VAL A 338 25.96 -17.53 25.56
N SER A 339 26.01 -17.07 26.81
CA SER A 339 25.26 -17.55 27.98
C SER A 339 23.73 -17.38 27.87
N ALA A 340 23.17 -17.26 26.66
CA ALA A 340 21.73 -17.16 26.47
C ALA A 340 21.04 -18.49 26.82
N ALA A 341 19.84 -18.42 27.40
CA ALA A 341 19.05 -19.59 27.75
C ALA A 341 18.93 -20.55 26.56
N ASN A 342 19.19 -21.85 26.79
CA ASN A 342 18.93 -22.89 25.80
C ASN A 342 17.44 -22.78 25.40
N PRO A 343 17.12 -22.49 24.13
CA PRO A 343 15.75 -22.51 23.69
C PRO A 343 15.24 -23.92 23.93
N LEU A 344 14.05 -24.05 24.50
CA LEU A 344 13.42 -25.34 24.68
C LEU A 344 13.36 -26.03 23.32
N LEU A 345 14.20 -27.06 23.14
CA LEU A 345 14.17 -27.95 21.99
C LEU A 345 12.95 -28.84 22.17
N LEU A 346 11.76 -28.29 21.91
CA LEU A 346 10.49 -28.94 22.25
C LEU A 346 10.23 -30.21 21.42
N TYR A 347 10.94 -30.41 20.30
CA TYR A 347 10.95 -31.66 19.53
C TYR A 347 11.98 -32.69 20.00
N ALA A 348 12.96 -32.30 20.82
CA ALA A 348 13.95 -33.24 21.32
C ALA A 348 13.34 -34.07 22.46
N GLU A 349 13.82 -35.29 22.63
CA GLU A 349 13.51 -36.10 23.83
C GLU A 349 13.94 -35.40 25.14
N SER A 350 14.75 -34.34 25.04
CA SER A 350 15.21 -33.47 26.12
C SER A 350 14.42 -32.15 26.26
N ALA A 351 13.25 -32.02 25.63
CA ALA A 351 12.33 -30.91 25.86
C ALA A 351 11.99 -30.81 27.36
N GLY A 352 11.98 -29.62 27.96
CA GLY A 352 11.76 -29.49 29.40
C GLY A 352 11.12 -28.19 29.85
N VAL A 353 10.96 -28.02 31.16
CA VAL A 353 10.44 -26.82 31.83
C VAL A 353 11.35 -26.52 33.01
N TYR A 354 11.66 -25.25 33.27
CA TYR A 354 12.41 -24.91 34.48
C TYR A 354 11.48 -25.01 35.69
N VAL A 355 11.75 -25.98 36.55
CA VAL A 355 11.02 -26.23 37.80
C VAL A 355 11.70 -25.56 39.00
N PHE A 356 12.86 -24.96 38.76
CA PHE A 356 13.64 -24.21 39.74
C PHE A 356 14.49 -23.17 39.03
N ASP A 357 14.48 -21.94 39.53
CA ASP A 357 15.35 -20.86 39.07
C ASP A 357 15.60 -19.85 40.21
N ASP A 358 16.86 -19.65 40.58
CA ASP A 358 17.31 -18.60 41.53
C ASP A 358 18.54 -17.86 40.98
N ASP A 359 18.45 -16.52 40.84
CA ASP A 359 19.60 -15.62 40.63
C ASP A 359 20.18 -15.08 41.94
N PHE A 360 19.58 -15.39 43.09
CA PHE A 360 19.97 -14.87 44.40
C PHE A 360 19.83 -13.34 44.55
N GLU A 361 19.10 -12.67 43.65
CA GLU A 361 18.82 -11.23 43.75
C GLU A 361 17.69 -10.92 44.73
N LEU A 362 16.74 -11.84 44.85
CA LEU A 362 15.58 -11.68 45.71
C LEU A 362 15.78 -12.38 47.06
N PRO A 363 15.17 -11.87 48.15
CA PRO A 363 15.23 -12.55 49.43
C PRO A 363 14.61 -13.96 49.35
N LEU A 364 15.18 -14.92 50.08
CA LEU A 364 14.78 -16.34 50.17
C LEU A 364 13.28 -16.68 50.21
N ARG A 365 12.42 -15.78 50.71
CA ARG A 365 10.96 -15.99 50.81
C ARG A 365 10.15 -15.44 49.63
N LYS A 366 10.83 -14.83 48.65
CA LYS A 366 10.23 -14.13 47.51
C LYS A 366 10.85 -14.55 46.19
N ALA A 367 11.62 -15.62 46.15
CA ALA A 367 12.18 -16.15 44.92
C ALA A 367 11.27 -17.29 44.43
N SER A 368 11.24 -17.48 43.10
CA SER A 368 10.65 -18.62 42.40
C SER A 368 11.23 -19.98 42.80
N ALA A 369 12.31 -19.99 43.59
CA ALA A 369 13.08 -21.14 44.02
C ALA A 369 12.80 -21.51 45.48
N PRO A 370 12.04 -22.57 45.77
CA PRO A 370 11.86 -23.05 47.11
C PRO A 370 13.10 -23.84 47.56
N TRP A 371 14.07 -23.16 48.18
CA TRP A 371 15.13 -23.83 48.94
C TRP A 371 14.54 -24.43 50.21
N ARG A 372 14.64 -25.74 50.38
CA ARG A 372 14.26 -26.44 51.63
C ARG A 372 15.15 -25.98 52.78
N GLU A 373 16.45 -25.88 52.52
CA GLU A 373 17.43 -25.50 53.54
C GLU A 373 18.68 -24.88 52.91
N ILE A 374 19.15 -23.77 53.49
CA ILE A 374 20.48 -23.20 53.20
C ILE A 374 21.24 -23.09 54.51
N ILE A 375 22.29 -23.89 54.67
CA ILE A 375 23.15 -23.86 55.85
C ILE A 375 24.47 -23.17 55.50
N ASN A 376 24.75 -22.08 56.21
CA ASN A 376 25.97 -21.27 56.10
C ASN A 376 26.24 -20.67 54.70
N GLY A 377 25.21 -20.58 53.86
CA GLY A 377 25.19 -19.78 52.63
C GLY A 377 24.52 -18.43 52.87
N ASN A 378 25.06 -17.36 52.29
CA ASN A 378 24.48 -16.02 52.36
C ASN A 378 24.50 -15.35 50.99
N TYR A 379 23.47 -14.56 50.70
CA TYR A 379 23.30 -13.86 49.43
C TYR A 379 24.23 -12.64 49.47
N SER A 380 25.33 -12.69 48.73
CA SER A 380 26.35 -11.64 48.76
C SER A 380 27.22 -11.60 47.50
N SER A 381 27.91 -10.49 47.29
CA SER A 381 28.93 -10.32 46.24
C SER A 381 30.35 -10.63 46.73
N ASP A 382 30.51 -11.28 47.88
CA ASP A 382 31.83 -11.48 48.49
C ASP A 382 32.73 -12.39 47.63
N CYS A 383 32.14 -13.29 46.85
CA CYS A 383 32.81 -14.05 45.80
C CYS A 383 32.62 -13.48 44.39
N GLY A 384 32.17 -12.23 44.28
CA GLY A 384 31.72 -11.63 43.02
C GLY A 384 30.38 -12.22 42.57
N VAL A 385 30.01 -11.90 41.33
CA VAL A 385 28.79 -12.34 40.66
C VAL A 385 29.10 -12.79 39.24
N ASN A 386 28.19 -13.53 38.63
CA ASN A 386 28.26 -13.84 37.21
C ASN A 386 28.14 -12.54 36.39
N SER A 387 29.21 -12.20 35.67
CA SER A 387 29.25 -10.99 34.83
C SER A 387 28.46 -11.11 33.53
N ALA A 388 28.01 -12.31 33.18
CA ALA A 388 27.23 -12.58 31.97
C ALA A 388 26.02 -13.47 32.31
N PRO A 389 25.08 -12.96 33.14
CA PRO A 389 23.89 -13.71 33.52
C PRO A 389 23.11 -14.11 32.26
N PRO A 390 22.46 -15.28 32.27
CA PRO A 390 21.61 -15.68 31.16
C PRO A 390 20.47 -14.70 30.99
N ASP A 391 20.14 -14.36 29.73
CA ASP A 391 18.97 -13.55 29.43
C ASP A 391 17.71 -14.32 29.85
N ARG A 392 17.03 -13.85 30.90
CA ARG A 392 15.84 -14.50 31.47
C ARG A 392 14.54 -14.16 30.73
N GLY A 393 14.65 -13.54 29.56
CA GLY A 393 13.54 -12.93 28.85
C GLY A 393 13.07 -11.65 29.54
N ASN A 394 12.77 -10.63 28.73
CA ASN A 394 12.31 -9.32 29.21
C ASN A 394 10.97 -8.97 28.53
N HIS A 395 9.99 -9.87 28.61
CA HIS A 395 8.61 -9.52 28.24
C HIS A 395 7.93 -8.88 29.45
N GLY A 396 7.06 -7.90 29.20
CA GLY A 396 6.33 -7.20 30.24
C GLY A 396 7.02 -6.00 30.90
N GLY A 397 8.15 -5.52 30.37
CA GLY A 397 8.85 -4.37 30.95
C GLY A 397 9.73 -4.69 32.17
N TYR A 398 10.13 -5.96 32.33
CA TYR A 398 11.11 -6.41 33.33
C TYR A 398 12.51 -5.82 33.10
N GLN A 399 12.83 -4.68 33.73
CA GLN A 399 14.22 -4.20 33.67
C GLN A 399 15.17 -5.29 34.16
N PRO A 400 16.26 -5.60 33.41
CA PRO A 400 17.24 -6.58 33.84
C PRO A 400 17.77 -6.14 35.20
N VAL A 401 17.39 -6.86 36.25
CA VAL A 401 17.92 -6.62 37.58
C VAL A 401 19.40 -6.91 37.48
N GLY A 402 20.24 -5.90 37.68
CA GLY A 402 21.68 -6.10 37.64
C GLY A 402 22.05 -7.19 38.64
N ASN A 403 22.74 -8.23 38.18
CA ASN A 403 23.24 -9.31 39.03
C ASN A 403 24.24 -8.71 40.04
N LYS A 404 23.85 -8.67 41.32
CA LYS A 404 24.55 -8.07 42.46
C LYS A 404 24.90 -9.09 43.53
N ASN A 405 24.25 -10.24 43.58
CA ASN A 405 24.44 -11.25 44.61
C ASN A 405 24.67 -12.64 44.01
N ALA A 406 25.41 -13.45 44.75
CA ALA A 406 25.52 -14.88 44.55
C ALA A 406 25.29 -15.57 45.90
N LEU A 407 25.02 -16.87 45.91
CA LEU A 407 24.93 -17.65 47.13
C LEU A 407 26.34 -18.06 47.59
N VAL A 408 26.89 -17.34 48.56
CA VAL A 408 28.27 -17.51 49.04
C VAL A 408 28.31 -18.26 50.37
N PHE A 409 29.14 -19.30 50.44
CA PHE A 409 29.30 -20.11 51.65
C PHE A 409 30.60 -19.78 52.39
N THR A 410 30.47 -19.23 53.60
CA THR A 410 31.61 -18.81 54.44
C THR A 410 31.55 -19.33 55.88
N GLY A 411 30.43 -19.91 56.33
CA GLY A 411 30.23 -20.28 57.73
C GLY A 411 31.01 -21.52 58.20
N VAL A 412 30.85 -21.87 59.49
CA VAL A 412 31.52 -23.01 60.16
C VAL A 412 30.61 -24.24 60.22
N PHE A 413 31.18 -25.45 60.33
CA PHE A 413 30.49 -26.76 60.37
C PHE A 413 30.01 -27.31 59.03
N ASN A 414 28.73 -27.14 58.69
CA ASN A 414 28.14 -27.69 57.48
C ASN A 414 27.97 -26.57 56.45
N ARG A 415 28.21 -26.82 55.17
CA ARG A 415 27.93 -25.87 54.09
C ARG A 415 27.16 -26.58 52.99
N TYR A 416 25.88 -26.28 52.88
CA TYR A 416 25.06 -26.80 51.80
C TYR A 416 23.83 -25.95 51.52
N ALA A 417 23.31 -26.08 50.30
CA ALA A 417 21.98 -25.64 49.93
C ALA A 417 21.23 -26.82 49.32
N MET A 418 19.99 -27.02 49.77
CA MET A 418 19.13 -28.12 49.37
C MET A 418 17.79 -27.56 48.87
N THR A 419 17.38 -27.98 47.69
CA THR A 419 16.08 -27.61 47.12
C THR A 419 14.94 -28.42 47.76
N GLU A 420 13.71 -27.93 47.65
CA GLU A 420 12.53 -28.79 47.84
C GLU A 420 12.48 -29.93 46.80
N GLY A 421 11.63 -30.93 47.06
CA GLY A 421 11.42 -32.04 46.13
C GLY A 421 10.69 -31.58 44.87
N MET A 422 11.28 -31.84 43.70
CA MET A 422 10.73 -31.47 42.38
C MET A 422 10.37 -32.69 41.56
N ASN A 423 9.40 -32.53 40.66
CA ASN A 423 9.08 -33.58 39.69
C ASN A 423 10.08 -33.55 38.53
N VAL A 424 10.93 -34.57 38.48
CA VAL A 424 11.92 -34.83 37.42
C VAL A 424 11.82 -36.28 36.94
N GLU A 425 10.61 -36.86 36.96
CA GLU A 425 10.35 -38.28 36.66
C GLU A 425 10.77 -38.71 35.24
N HIS A 426 10.93 -37.73 34.33
CA HIS A 426 11.36 -37.93 32.95
C HIS A 426 12.81 -37.46 32.71
N GLY A 427 13.55 -37.23 33.79
CA GLY A 427 14.89 -36.66 33.76
C GLY A 427 14.89 -35.15 33.63
N GLY A 428 16.04 -34.62 33.24
CA GLY A 428 16.26 -33.19 33.19
C GLY A 428 17.73 -32.82 33.30
N THR A 429 18.00 -31.53 33.45
CA THR A 429 19.36 -30.99 33.55
C THR A 429 19.44 -29.95 34.66
N ILE A 430 20.51 -30.00 35.43
CA ILE A 430 20.84 -29.00 36.45
C ILE A 430 21.91 -28.10 35.88
N GLU A 431 21.62 -26.81 35.82
CA GLU A 431 22.50 -25.78 35.29
C GLU A 431 22.79 -24.75 36.39
N PHE A 432 24.06 -24.39 36.58
CA PHE A 432 24.44 -23.38 37.56
C PHE A 432 25.83 -22.83 37.26
N PHE A 433 26.15 -21.70 37.88
CA PHE A 433 27.50 -21.13 37.86
C PHE A 433 28.19 -21.42 39.19
N LEU A 434 29.37 -22.04 39.12
CA LEU A 434 30.17 -22.38 40.28
C LEU A 434 31.45 -21.55 40.31
N LYS A 435 31.78 -21.02 41.48
CA LYS A 435 33.08 -20.42 41.76
C LYS A 435 33.62 -20.93 43.08
N ILE A 436 34.84 -21.46 43.04
CA ILE A 436 35.58 -21.82 44.25
C ILE A 436 36.70 -20.79 44.46
N GLY A 437 36.91 -20.38 45.71
CA GLY A 437 37.75 -19.22 46.08
C GLY A 437 39.16 -19.26 45.47
N PRO A 438 39.60 -18.21 44.74
CA PRO A 438 40.83 -18.22 43.97
C PRO A 438 42.08 -18.28 44.85
N LEU A 439 43.23 -18.70 44.27
CA LEU A 439 44.53 -18.52 44.91
C LEU A 439 44.82 -17.03 45.05
N SER A 440 44.66 -16.49 46.24
CA SER A 440 45.00 -15.11 46.56
C SER A 440 45.92 -15.05 47.76
N ASN A 441 47.05 -14.36 47.60
CA ASN A 441 47.95 -14.04 48.70
C ASN A 441 47.46 -12.81 49.49
N ASN A 442 46.40 -12.14 49.02
CA ASN A 442 45.85 -10.98 49.70
C ASN A 442 44.92 -11.45 50.83
N PRO A 443 45.28 -11.26 52.12
CA PRO A 443 44.44 -11.67 53.23
C PRO A 443 43.10 -10.91 53.27
N ASN A 444 42.97 -9.77 52.58
CA ASN A 444 41.75 -8.97 52.53
C ASN A 444 40.77 -9.39 51.44
N THR A 445 41.05 -10.45 50.67
CA THR A 445 40.04 -11.01 49.76
C THR A 445 38.84 -11.51 50.57
N LYS A 446 37.63 -11.13 50.15
CA LYS A 446 36.39 -11.59 50.78
C LYS A 446 36.10 -13.05 50.42
N CYS A 447 36.32 -13.43 49.16
CA CYS A 447 36.35 -14.82 48.72
C CYS A 447 37.71 -15.42 49.08
N LYS A 448 37.77 -16.12 50.21
CA LYS A 448 39.02 -16.69 50.74
C LYS A 448 39.45 -17.88 49.89
N THR A 449 40.77 -18.06 49.81
CA THR A 449 41.41 -19.09 49.00
C THR A 449 40.96 -20.48 49.44
N ALA A 450 40.48 -21.30 48.50
CA ALA A 450 40.14 -22.68 48.77
C ALA A 450 41.31 -23.61 48.43
N HIS A 451 41.88 -24.33 49.40
CA HIS A 451 42.92 -25.34 49.19
C HIS A 451 42.33 -26.73 49.02
N ASP A 452 41.29 -27.04 49.81
CA ASP A 452 40.53 -28.27 49.81
C ASP A 452 39.03 -27.95 49.78
N GLY A 453 38.18 -28.96 49.90
CA GLY A 453 36.74 -28.82 49.96
C GLY A 453 36.07 -28.80 48.62
N ASP A 454 36.21 -29.93 47.93
CA ASP A 454 35.42 -30.30 46.77
C ASP A 454 33.92 -30.15 47.05
N ILE A 455 33.18 -29.73 46.02
CA ILE A 455 31.73 -29.56 46.11
C ILE A 455 31.06 -30.78 45.50
N SER A 456 30.27 -31.50 46.28
CA SER A 456 29.41 -32.57 45.81
C SER A 456 28.04 -32.04 45.42
N LEU A 457 27.47 -32.59 44.35
CA LEU A 457 26.07 -32.46 44.00
C LEU A 457 25.40 -33.81 44.21
N GLU A 458 24.39 -33.79 45.08
CA GLU A 458 23.69 -34.95 45.61
C GLU A 458 22.21 -34.85 45.24
N TYR A 459 21.54 -35.98 45.02
CA TYR A 459 20.08 -36.04 44.89
C TYR A 459 19.49 -36.78 46.10
N CYS A 460 18.30 -36.38 46.52
CA CYS A 460 17.59 -36.95 47.66
C CYS A 460 16.18 -37.35 47.22
N LEU A 461 15.79 -38.60 47.43
CA LEU A 461 14.44 -39.09 47.16
C LEU A 461 13.65 -39.00 48.47
N GLY A 462 12.71 -38.06 48.61
CA GLY A 462 11.97 -37.85 49.86
C GLY A 462 12.83 -37.40 51.05
N ASP A 463 12.56 -37.93 52.24
CA ASP A 463 13.29 -37.63 53.50
C ASP A 463 14.49 -38.56 53.77
N TYR A 464 14.89 -39.37 52.78
CA TYR A 464 15.97 -40.34 52.90
C TYR A 464 17.36 -39.72 52.68
N GLU A 465 18.41 -40.54 52.85
CA GLU A 465 19.82 -40.19 52.63
C GLU A 465 20.09 -39.72 51.19
N CYS A 466 20.83 -38.63 51.03
CA CYS A 466 21.17 -38.07 49.71
C CYS A 466 22.37 -38.80 49.10
N ILE A 467 22.28 -39.10 47.80
CA ILE A 467 23.29 -39.85 47.05
C ILE A 467 24.08 -38.87 46.16
N GLU A 468 25.41 -38.91 46.25
CA GLU A 468 26.31 -38.12 45.41
C GLU A 468 26.35 -38.68 43.99
N PHE A 469 26.19 -37.81 42.99
CA PHE A 469 26.30 -38.19 41.57
C PHE A 469 27.25 -37.30 40.76
N ALA A 470 27.66 -36.15 41.28
CA ALA A 470 28.70 -35.33 40.68
C ALA A 470 29.61 -34.69 41.74
N LEU A 471 30.90 -34.58 41.42
CA LEU A 471 31.93 -34.03 42.30
C LEU A 471 32.78 -33.00 41.56
N TYR A 472 32.78 -31.77 42.06
CA TYR A 472 33.48 -30.64 41.47
C TYR A 472 34.76 -30.35 42.23
N LYS A 473 35.87 -30.78 41.64
CA LYS A 473 37.20 -30.67 42.25
C LYS A 473 37.66 -29.23 42.36
N VAL A 474 38.21 -28.87 43.52
CA VAL A 474 38.68 -27.51 43.82
C VAL A 474 39.63 -26.99 42.75
N TRP A 475 40.65 -27.77 42.35
CA TRP A 475 41.66 -27.32 41.38
C TRP A 475 41.10 -26.92 40.01
N LYS A 476 39.92 -27.42 39.63
CA LYS A 476 39.26 -27.13 38.33
C LYS A 476 38.38 -25.87 38.41
N TYR A 477 37.59 -25.75 39.47
CA TYR A 477 36.60 -24.67 39.65
C TYR A 477 37.13 -23.48 40.44
N ARG A 478 38.37 -23.56 40.93
CA ARG A 478 39.09 -22.46 41.57
C ARG A 478 39.43 -21.39 40.54
N GLY A 479 39.01 -20.15 40.78
CA GLY A 479 39.32 -19.06 39.85
C GLY A 479 38.67 -17.73 40.20
N HIS A 480 38.99 -16.71 39.42
CA HIS A 480 38.41 -15.36 39.60
C HIS A 480 37.02 -15.22 38.96
N LYS A 481 36.69 -16.08 37.99
CA LYS A 481 35.43 -16.06 37.25
C LYS A 481 34.57 -17.26 37.64
N PHE A 482 33.26 -17.08 37.61
CA PHE A 482 32.31 -18.18 37.66
C PHE A 482 32.47 -19.08 36.42
N GLN A 483 32.28 -20.38 36.61
CA GLN A 483 32.28 -21.37 35.54
C GLN A 483 30.89 -21.98 35.42
N PHE A 484 30.37 -22.04 34.19
CA PHE A 484 29.09 -22.69 33.92
C PHE A 484 29.23 -24.21 34.07
N VAL A 485 28.26 -24.80 34.75
CA VAL A 485 28.12 -26.24 34.95
C VAL A 485 26.74 -26.65 34.47
N SER A 486 26.68 -27.70 33.66
CA SER A 486 25.45 -28.34 33.23
C SER A 486 25.62 -29.85 33.39
N VAL A 487 24.73 -30.49 34.13
CA VAL A 487 24.77 -31.92 34.40
C VAL A 487 23.39 -32.53 34.22
N ASP A 488 23.33 -33.64 33.49
CA ASP A 488 22.11 -34.42 33.32
C ASP A 488 21.72 -35.11 34.62
N ILE A 489 20.43 -35.09 34.95
CA ILE A 489 19.90 -35.77 36.13
C ILE A 489 19.99 -37.29 35.90
N PRO A 490 20.68 -38.04 36.77
CA PRO A 490 20.87 -39.48 36.60
C PRO A 490 19.52 -40.22 36.72
N LYS A 491 19.39 -41.36 36.04
CA LYS A 491 18.11 -42.12 35.97
C LYS A 491 17.61 -42.54 37.35
N GLU A 492 18.53 -42.80 38.26
CA GLU A 492 18.27 -43.17 39.65
C GLU A 492 17.65 -42.03 40.47
N ALA A 493 17.77 -40.79 39.98
CA ALA A 493 17.18 -39.59 40.56
C ALA A 493 15.84 -39.19 39.90
N TRP A 494 15.33 -39.97 38.94
CA TRP A 494 14.06 -39.66 38.28
C TRP A 494 12.89 -40.04 39.17
N SER A 495 12.27 -39.03 39.81
CA SER A 495 11.08 -39.22 40.64
C SER A 495 10.19 -37.98 40.61
N ASN A 496 8.97 -38.10 41.14
CA ASN A 496 8.03 -36.98 41.25
C ASN A 496 8.37 -36.01 42.40
N SER A 497 9.37 -36.32 43.23
CA SER A 497 9.81 -35.50 44.38
C SER A 497 11.30 -35.73 44.69
N THR A 498 12.16 -35.30 43.76
CA THR A 498 13.62 -35.33 43.92
C THR A 498 14.14 -33.98 44.39
N GLY A 499 14.82 -33.94 45.52
CA GLY A 499 15.57 -32.75 45.99
C GLY A 499 17.03 -32.81 45.53
N PHE A 500 17.65 -31.66 45.32
CA PHE A 500 19.07 -31.55 44.95
C PHE A 500 19.83 -30.77 46.01
N LYS A 501 21.00 -31.28 46.38
CA LYS A 501 21.82 -30.76 47.46
C LYS A 501 23.23 -30.49 46.99
N PHE A 502 23.64 -29.23 47.06
CA PHE A 502 25.01 -28.77 46.83
C PHE A 502 25.73 -28.75 48.16
N ARG A 503 26.80 -29.53 48.34
CA ARG A 503 27.44 -29.72 49.66
C ARG A 503 28.97 -29.65 49.58
N GLN A 504 29.59 -29.03 50.58
CA GLN A 504 31.03 -29.13 50.84
C GLN A 504 31.26 -30.07 52.03
N LYS A 505 31.79 -31.28 51.80
CA LYS A 505 31.89 -32.33 52.83
C LYS A 505 33.04 -32.13 53.83
N SER A 506 34.20 -31.72 53.32
CA SER A 506 35.42 -31.44 54.10
C SER A 506 35.87 -30.05 53.73
N PHE A 507 36.26 -29.21 54.69
CA PHE A 507 36.80 -27.87 54.39
C PHE A 507 37.47 -27.26 55.62
N ASP A 508 38.38 -26.31 55.38
CA ASP A 508 38.87 -25.36 56.37
C ASP A 508 37.91 -24.17 56.45
N ALA A 509 37.20 -24.05 57.58
CA ALA A 509 36.18 -23.03 57.76
C ALA A 509 36.71 -21.59 57.64
N ALA A 510 37.98 -21.36 57.97
CA ALA A 510 38.59 -20.03 57.84
C ALA A 510 38.95 -19.68 56.39
N ARG A 511 38.89 -20.66 55.47
CA ARG A 511 39.43 -20.53 54.12
C ARG A 511 38.48 -20.93 53.01
N ASP A 512 38.07 -22.18 52.86
CA ASP A 512 37.61 -22.71 51.56
C ASP A 512 36.22 -22.20 51.10
N HIS A 513 36.11 -20.91 50.80
CA HIS A 513 34.89 -20.24 50.38
C HIS A 513 34.53 -20.66 48.96
N TRP A 514 33.23 -20.76 48.69
CA TRP A 514 32.70 -21.05 47.37
C TRP A 514 31.35 -20.34 47.19
N ALA A 515 30.92 -20.22 45.93
CA ALA A 515 29.69 -19.54 45.58
C ALA A 515 28.97 -20.23 44.43
N LEU A 516 27.64 -20.20 44.50
CA LEU A 516 26.72 -20.56 43.43
C LEU A 516 26.05 -19.30 42.88
N ASP A 517 25.81 -19.28 41.59
CA ASP A 517 25.03 -18.23 40.92
C ASP A 517 24.14 -18.87 39.82
N ASP A 518 23.02 -18.23 39.50
CA ASP A 518 22.04 -18.65 38.48
C ASP A 518 21.72 -20.17 38.51
N VAL A 519 21.25 -20.69 39.65
CA VAL A 519 20.90 -22.12 39.80
C VAL A 519 19.56 -22.39 39.14
N ARG A 520 19.55 -23.31 38.17
CA ARG A 520 18.38 -23.69 37.38
C ARG A 520 18.25 -25.19 37.27
N ILE A 521 17.04 -25.69 37.42
CA ILE A 521 16.74 -27.12 37.23
C ILE A 521 15.64 -27.21 36.17
N ARG A 522 15.99 -27.83 35.04
CA ARG A 522 15.06 -28.13 33.96
C ARG A 522 14.58 -29.57 34.11
N ALA A 523 13.29 -29.77 34.28
CA ALA A 523 12.67 -31.10 34.22
C ALA A 523 12.26 -31.40 32.77
N ASN A 524 12.52 -32.60 32.26
CA ASN A 524 12.07 -32.98 30.93
C ASN A 524 10.55 -33.22 30.92
N LEU A 525 9.92 -32.92 29.78
CA LEU A 525 8.54 -33.28 29.51
C LEU A 525 8.44 -34.79 29.27
N ARG A 526 7.23 -35.33 29.43
CA ARG A 526 6.94 -36.74 29.16
C ARG A 526 7.32 -37.11 27.73
N PRO A 527 8.07 -38.20 27.49
CA PRO A 527 8.34 -38.66 26.13
C PRO A 527 7.03 -38.84 25.34
N GLY A 528 6.97 -38.29 24.12
CA GLY A 528 5.77 -38.33 23.28
C GLY A 528 4.64 -37.38 23.72
N TRP A 529 4.88 -36.41 24.60
CA TRP A 529 3.87 -35.44 25.05
C TRP A 529 3.16 -34.72 23.89
N LEU A 530 3.85 -34.40 22.78
CA LEU A 530 3.26 -33.79 21.58
C LEU A 530 2.19 -34.67 20.90
N HIS A 531 2.26 -35.98 21.08
CA HIS A 531 1.31 -36.94 20.51
C HIS A 531 0.23 -37.35 21.52
N SER A 532 0.28 -36.81 22.74
CA SER A 532 -0.75 -37.09 23.75
C SER A 532 -2.08 -36.43 23.39
N THR A 533 -3.18 -37.09 23.77
CA THR A 533 -4.53 -36.51 23.64
C THR A 533 -4.68 -35.24 24.46
N GLU A 534 -4.03 -35.18 25.64
CA GLU A 534 -3.98 -34.00 26.49
C GLU A 534 -3.38 -32.79 25.76
N PHE A 535 -2.28 -32.99 25.02
CA PHE A 535 -1.68 -31.92 24.23
C PHE A 535 -2.56 -31.51 23.04
N ALA A 536 -3.18 -32.47 22.36
CA ALA A 536 -4.11 -32.18 21.27
C ALA A 536 -5.29 -31.31 21.76
N GLU A 537 -5.88 -31.65 22.92
CA GLU A 537 -6.95 -30.85 23.54
C GLU A 537 -6.46 -29.45 23.95
N ARG A 538 -5.24 -29.32 24.49
CA ARG A 538 -4.65 -28.01 24.82
C ARG A 538 -4.35 -27.19 23.59
N ARG A 539 -3.94 -27.84 22.49
CA ARG A 539 -3.72 -27.20 21.19
C ARG A 539 -5.02 -26.67 20.61
N GLU A 540 -6.10 -27.44 20.67
CA GLU A 540 -7.42 -26.98 20.26
C GLU A 540 -7.91 -25.82 21.13
N ARG A 541 -7.71 -25.89 22.45
CA ARG A 541 -8.04 -24.81 23.38
C ARG A 541 -7.23 -23.55 23.08
N SER A 542 -5.92 -23.67 22.92
CA SER A 542 -5.00 -22.61 22.51
C SER A 542 -5.45 -21.95 21.21
N ASN A 543 -5.79 -22.74 20.18
CA ASN A 543 -6.29 -22.22 18.91
C ASN A 543 -7.60 -21.44 19.08
N SER A 544 -8.51 -21.96 19.92
CA SER A 544 -9.78 -21.31 20.23
C SER A 544 -9.59 -20.00 21.01
N ASP A 545 -8.66 -19.97 21.98
CA ASP A 545 -8.37 -18.79 22.78
C ASP A 545 -7.64 -17.72 21.96
N MET A 546 -6.67 -18.10 21.12
CA MET A 546 -6.02 -17.22 20.14
C MET A 546 -7.03 -16.62 19.16
N GLN A 547 -7.97 -17.44 18.65
CA GLN A 547 -9.04 -16.98 17.77
C GLN A 547 -10.02 -16.05 18.51
N ARG A 548 -10.34 -16.35 19.77
CA ARG A 548 -11.18 -15.49 20.62
C ARG A 548 -10.48 -14.16 20.89
N GLY A 549 -9.20 -14.18 21.25
CA GLY A 549 -8.38 -12.99 21.45
C GLY A 549 -8.36 -12.14 20.19
N ALA A 550 -8.08 -12.75 19.04
CA ALA A 550 -8.09 -12.10 17.74
C ALA A 550 -9.44 -11.42 17.44
N CYS A 551 -10.56 -12.03 17.86
CA CYS A 551 -11.90 -11.46 17.73
C CYS A 551 -12.23 -10.37 18.74
N CYS A 552 -11.79 -10.50 19.99
CA CYS A 552 -11.95 -9.46 21.01
C CYS A 552 -11.21 -8.20 20.63
N PHE A 553 -9.97 -8.35 20.23
CA PHE A 553 -9.12 -7.28 19.74
C PHE A 553 -9.50 -6.79 18.34
N ASP A 554 -10.38 -7.51 17.63
CA ASP A 554 -10.87 -7.20 16.28
C ASP A 554 -9.76 -7.08 15.22
N THR A 555 -8.77 -7.96 15.34
CA THR A 555 -7.62 -8.08 14.44
C THR A 555 -8.03 -8.56 13.04
N ASP A 556 -7.11 -8.41 12.07
CA ASP A 556 -7.26 -8.98 10.72
C ASP A 556 -7.37 -10.53 10.73
N GLN A 557 -7.09 -11.23 11.84
CA GLN A 557 -7.24 -12.68 11.97
C GLN A 557 -8.63 -13.15 12.37
N CYS A 558 -9.45 -12.28 12.97
CA CYS A 558 -10.84 -12.61 13.19
C CYS A 558 -11.64 -12.25 11.94
N SER A 559 -11.96 -13.22 11.09
CA SER A 559 -12.96 -12.95 10.06
C SER A 559 -14.34 -12.81 10.69
N VAL A 560 -15.25 -12.09 10.04
CA VAL A 560 -16.65 -12.01 10.49
C VAL A 560 -17.30 -13.40 10.56
N PHE A 561 -16.83 -14.33 9.73
CA PHE A 561 -17.30 -15.71 9.72
C PHE A 561 -16.77 -16.51 10.91
N ASP A 562 -15.55 -16.24 11.35
CA ASP A 562 -14.95 -16.87 12.52
C ASP A 562 -15.70 -16.50 13.80
N ALA A 563 -16.02 -15.21 13.97
CA ALA A 563 -16.85 -14.74 15.09
C ALA A 563 -18.22 -15.43 15.11
N LYS A 564 -18.85 -15.62 13.94
CA LYS A 564 -20.15 -16.29 13.82
C LYS A 564 -20.06 -17.81 14.04
N ALA A 565 -19.04 -18.46 13.48
CA ALA A 565 -18.82 -19.90 13.61
C ALA A 565 -18.56 -20.31 15.06
N THR A 566 -17.90 -19.43 15.84
CA THR A 566 -17.57 -19.66 17.25
C THR A 566 -18.69 -19.26 18.22
N ASN A 567 -19.84 -18.75 17.73
CA ASN A 567 -20.90 -18.15 18.56
C ASN A 567 -20.36 -17.11 19.56
N PHE A 568 -19.35 -16.34 19.13
CA PHE A 568 -18.63 -15.38 19.97
C PHE A 568 -19.57 -14.32 20.57
N ARG A 569 -19.53 -14.15 21.89
CA ARG A 569 -20.22 -13.06 22.59
C ARG A 569 -19.20 -12.03 23.05
N SER A 570 -19.50 -10.75 22.92
CA SER A 570 -18.62 -9.66 23.39
C SER A 570 -18.31 -9.76 24.89
N THR A 571 -19.21 -10.34 25.68
CA THR A 571 -19.00 -10.62 27.12
C THR A 571 -17.86 -11.60 27.37
N ASP A 572 -17.51 -12.45 26.39
CA ASP A 572 -16.41 -13.40 26.53
C ASP A 572 -15.05 -12.67 26.55
N CYS A 573 -14.99 -11.42 26.06
CA CYS A 573 -13.78 -10.60 26.06
C CYS A 573 -13.41 -10.06 27.43
N GLU A 574 -14.33 -10.03 28.39
CA GLU A 574 -14.03 -9.65 29.77
C GLU A 574 -13.05 -10.65 30.44
N ARG A 575 -12.88 -11.84 29.85
CA ARG A 575 -11.93 -12.86 30.31
C ARG A 575 -10.54 -12.71 29.67
N VAL A 576 -10.40 -11.91 28.63
CA VAL A 576 -9.12 -11.69 27.95
C VAL A 576 -8.35 -10.64 28.75
N PRO A 577 -7.12 -10.95 29.22
CA PRO A 577 -6.35 -10.01 30.04
C PRO A 577 -6.09 -8.71 29.27
N GLU A 578 -6.15 -7.59 29.99
CA GLU A 578 -5.93 -6.23 29.49
C GLU A 578 -6.85 -5.78 28.34
N PHE A 579 -7.91 -6.53 28.05
CA PHE A 579 -8.90 -6.10 27.08
C PHE A 579 -9.73 -4.94 27.63
N ASP A 580 -9.50 -3.73 27.11
CA ASP A 580 -10.36 -2.56 27.34
C ASP A 580 -11.31 -2.36 26.16
N SER A 581 -12.59 -2.62 26.42
CA SER A 581 -13.67 -2.47 25.43
C SER A 581 -13.83 -1.03 24.93
N ASN A 582 -13.41 -0.02 25.70
CA ASN A 582 -13.47 1.37 25.25
C ASN A 582 -12.38 1.69 24.23
N ILE A 583 -11.20 1.08 24.40
CA ILE A 583 -10.05 1.33 23.53
C ILE A 583 -10.23 0.59 22.21
N SER A 584 -10.73 -0.65 22.23
CA SER A 584 -10.92 -1.46 21.02
C SER A 584 -11.86 -0.83 20.00
N VAL A 585 -12.97 -0.22 20.44
CA VAL A 585 -13.99 0.40 19.57
C VAL A 585 -13.47 1.65 18.83
N SER A 586 -12.40 2.29 19.31
CA SER A 586 -11.87 3.52 18.71
C SER A 586 -10.89 3.28 17.55
N ARG A 587 -10.54 2.03 17.25
CA ARG A 587 -9.44 1.68 16.35
C ARG A 587 -9.96 1.37 14.94
N MET A 588 -9.52 2.15 13.95
CA MET A 588 -9.83 1.87 12.55
C MET A 588 -9.07 0.63 12.08
N LYS A 589 -9.80 -0.30 11.46
CA LYS A 589 -9.20 -1.52 10.92
C LYS A 589 -8.36 -1.21 9.71
N SER A 590 -7.42 -2.10 9.43
CA SER A 590 -6.67 -2.15 8.19
C SER A 590 -7.58 -1.97 6.97
N SER A 591 -8.59 -2.81 6.78
CA SER A 591 -9.50 -2.73 5.62
C SER A 591 -10.31 -1.42 5.55
N GLU A 592 -10.72 -0.88 6.70
CA GLU A 592 -11.46 0.37 6.80
C GLU A 592 -10.59 1.56 6.39
N LEU A 593 -9.34 1.56 6.86
CA LEU A 593 -8.36 2.58 6.49
C LEU A 593 -8.10 2.59 4.97
N HIS A 594 -8.05 1.44 4.30
CA HIS A 594 -7.91 1.39 2.84
C HIS A 594 -9.09 2.03 2.13
N ILE A 595 -10.31 1.83 2.62
CA ILE A 595 -11.50 2.45 2.01
C ILE A 595 -11.58 3.93 2.33
N LEU A 596 -11.13 4.35 3.50
CA LEU A 596 -10.94 5.77 3.79
C LEU A 596 -9.92 6.39 2.82
N PHE A 597 -8.83 5.69 2.49
CA PHE A 597 -7.92 6.14 1.44
C PHE A 597 -8.56 6.15 0.05
N CYS A 598 -9.37 5.15 -0.32
CA CYS A 598 -10.16 5.17 -1.56
C CYS A 598 -11.10 6.39 -1.60
N ALA A 599 -11.76 6.69 -0.48
CA ALA A 599 -12.63 7.84 -0.31
C ALA A 599 -11.90 9.17 -0.48
N LEU A 600 -10.76 9.33 0.20
CA LEU A 600 -9.93 10.52 0.07
C LEU A 600 -9.41 10.68 -1.37
N ALA A 601 -8.97 9.58 -2.00
CA ALA A 601 -8.54 9.59 -3.40
C ALA A 601 -9.69 9.98 -4.35
N PHE A 602 -10.88 9.45 -4.13
CA PHE A 602 -12.09 9.79 -4.89
C PHE A 602 -12.48 11.26 -4.70
N LEU A 603 -12.53 11.76 -3.46
CA LEU A 603 -12.85 13.15 -3.17
C LEU A 603 -11.83 14.10 -3.79
N ALA A 604 -10.53 13.78 -3.70
CA ALA A 604 -9.47 14.54 -4.36
C ALA A 604 -9.65 14.57 -5.88
N LYS A 605 -10.00 13.44 -6.50
CA LYS A 605 -10.29 13.33 -7.94
C LYS A 605 -11.52 14.16 -8.33
N CYS A 606 -12.60 14.08 -7.57
CA CYS A 606 -13.82 14.87 -7.78
C CYS A 606 -13.56 16.37 -7.63
N ALA A 607 -12.86 16.78 -6.57
CA ALA A 607 -12.49 18.18 -6.36
C ALA A 607 -11.62 18.70 -7.52
N TYR A 608 -10.63 17.91 -7.96
CA TYR A 608 -9.83 18.25 -9.14
C TYR A 608 -10.70 18.38 -10.40
N GLN A 609 -11.61 17.42 -10.66
CA GLN A 609 -12.49 17.46 -11.82
C GLN A 609 -13.43 18.68 -11.78
N GLN A 610 -13.95 19.06 -10.62
CA GLN A 610 -14.77 20.27 -10.46
C GLN A 610 -13.95 21.54 -10.72
N VAL A 611 -12.78 21.68 -10.11
CA VAL A 611 -11.87 22.81 -10.36
C VAL A 611 -11.51 22.88 -11.85
N TYR A 612 -11.24 21.73 -12.46
CA TYR A 612 -10.92 21.62 -13.87
C TYR A 612 -12.09 22.03 -14.77
N THR A 613 -13.26 21.42 -14.61
CA THR A 613 -14.45 21.76 -15.41
C THR A 613 -14.84 23.23 -15.25
N HIS A 614 -14.67 23.80 -14.05
CA HIS A 614 -14.84 25.24 -13.83
C HIS A 614 -13.81 26.08 -14.62
N TYR A 615 -12.53 25.69 -14.60
CA TYR A 615 -11.48 26.37 -15.35
C TYR A 615 -11.68 26.21 -16.88
N ALA A 616 -11.92 25.00 -17.36
CA ALA A 616 -12.12 24.66 -18.76
C ALA A 616 -13.37 25.33 -19.34
N SER A 617 -14.48 25.38 -18.58
CA SER A 617 -15.69 26.10 -19.01
C SER A 617 -15.45 27.61 -19.12
N ARG A 618 -14.64 28.21 -18.22
CA ARG A 618 -14.24 29.62 -18.34
C ARG A 618 -13.35 29.87 -19.56
N VAL A 619 -12.41 28.98 -19.86
CA VAL A 619 -11.54 29.11 -21.04
C VAL A 619 -12.32 28.88 -22.34
N ARG A 620 -13.16 27.83 -22.42
CA ARG A 620 -14.02 27.55 -23.58
C ARG A 620 -15.01 28.68 -23.84
N ARG A 621 -15.63 29.28 -22.80
CA ARG A 621 -16.52 30.44 -22.97
C ARG A 621 -15.84 31.64 -23.63
N LYS A 622 -14.52 31.81 -23.47
CA LYS A 622 -13.77 32.88 -24.15
C LYS A 622 -13.47 32.55 -25.62
N ASN A 623 -13.30 31.28 -25.96
CA ASN A 623 -12.91 30.88 -27.33
C ASN A 623 -14.10 30.51 -28.23
N CYS A 624 -15.24 30.07 -27.69
CA CYS A 624 -16.40 29.64 -28.48
C CYS A 624 -17.36 30.79 -28.88
N SER A 625 -17.15 32.04 -28.48
CA SER A 625 -18.10 33.12 -28.78
C SER A 625 -18.00 33.69 -30.21
N LYS A 626 -17.18 33.13 -31.10
CA LYS A 626 -16.88 33.75 -32.42
C LYS A 626 -17.09 32.89 -33.67
N SER A 627 -17.52 31.62 -33.61
CA SER A 627 -17.31 30.72 -34.77
C SER A 627 -18.47 29.85 -35.28
N SER A 628 -19.72 29.89 -34.80
CA SER A 628 -20.66 28.81 -35.18
C SER A 628 -22.10 29.17 -35.56
N ARG A 629 -22.35 30.29 -36.25
CA ARG A 629 -23.70 30.53 -36.80
C ARG A 629 -23.86 30.58 -38.31
N GLU A 630 -22.79 30.60 -39.10
CA GLU A 630 -22.92 30.67 -40.57
C GLU A 630 -22.59 29.36 -41.31
N GLU A 631 -22.08 28.33 -40.63
CA GLU A 631 -21.54 27.12 -41.30
C GLU A 631 -22.53 25.92 -41.38
N ILE A 632 -23.81 26.11 -41.05
CA ILE A 632 -24.79 25.00 -40.98
C ILE A 632 -25.52 24.77 -42.31
N ILE A 633 -25.55 25.73 -43.24
CA ILE A 633 -26.41 25.65 -44.44
C ILE A 633 -25.72 24.98 -45.66
N ALA A 634 -24.41 24.69 -45.63
CA ALA A 634 -23.69 24.09 -46.76
C ALA A 634 -23.42 22.56 -46.64
N ARG A 635 -23.94 21.88 -45.62
CA ARG A 635 -23.45 20.55 -45.17
C ARG A 635 -24.08 19.30 -45.82
N GLU A 636 -24.89 19.43 -46.87
CA GLU A 636 -25.68 18.28 -47.39
C GLU A 636 -25.04 17.49 -48.56
N LYS A 637 -23.84 17.84 -49.04
CA LYS A 637 -23.34 17.28 -50.32
C LYS A 637 -22.29 16.16 -50.23
N PHE A 638 -21.93 15.67 -49.03
CA PHE A 638 -20.89 14.64 -48.90
C PHE A 638 -21.43 13.30 -48.39
N PRO A 639 -20.91 12.17 -48.89
CA PRO A 639 -21.35 10.85 -48.48
C PRO A 639 -21.04 10.62 -47.00
N LYS A 640 -22.10 10.47 -46.21
CA LYS A 640 -22.05 10.02 -44.83
C LYS A 640 -22.48 8.56 -44.81
N MET A 641 -21.58 7.67 -44.42
CA MET A 641 -21.95 6.29 -44.16
C MET A 641 -22.05 6.07 -42.66
N SER A 642 -23.13 5.44 -42.24
CA SER A 642 -23.27 4.97 -40.87
C SER A 642 -23.09 3.47 -40.81
N PHE A 643 -22.20 3.02 -39.94
CA PHE A 643 -22.03 1.63 -39.61
C PHE A 643 -22.60 1.35 -38.22
N HIS A 644 -23.12 0.14 -38.05
CA HIS A 644 -23.62 -0.35 -36.78
C HIS A 644 -22.65 -1.35 -36.18
N ALA A 645 -22.45 -1.26 -34.85
CA ALA A 645 -21.67 -2.24 -34.13
C ALA A 645 -22.38 -3.59 -34.12
N VAL A 646 -21.65 -4.68 -34.34
CA VAL A 646 -22.17 -6.03 -34.11
C VAL A 646 -22.37 -6.16 -32.61
N THR A 647 -23.61 -6.23 -32.12
CA THR A 647 -23.90 -6.48 -30.71
C THR A 647 -24.33 -7.93 -30.51
N GLN A 648 -23.66 -8.64 -29.61
CA GLN A 648 -24.06 -9.98 -29.18
C GLN A 648 -24.54 -9.91 -27.72
N LEU A 649 -25.84 -9.66 -27.56
CA LEU A 649 -26.45 -9.43 -26.26
C LEU A 649 -26.31 -10.64 -25.29
N THR A 650 -26.23 -11.87 -25.80
CA THR A 650 -26.22 -13.09 -24.95
C THR A 650 -25.04 -13.16 -23.99
N TRP A 651 -23.82 -12.91 -24.47
CA TRP A 651 -22.63 -12.94 -23.60
C TRP A 651 -22.56 -11.68 -22.73
N GLN A 652 -23.00 -10.52 -23.23
CA GLN A 652 -23.06 -9.28 -22.46
C GLN A 652 -24.01 -9.42 -21.27
N TYR A 653 -25.21 -10.00 -21.48
CA TYR A 653 -26.13 -10.32 -20.39
C TYR A 653 -25.55 -11.36 -19.43
N SER A 654 -24.79 -12.34 -19.92
CA SER A 654 -24.12 -13.33 -19.05
C SER A 654 -23.07 -12.68 -18.16
N VAL A 655 -22.27 -11.77 -18.70
CA VAL A 655 -21.27 -11.00 -17.93
C VAL A 655 -21.95 -10.03 -16.97
N SER A 656 -23.01 -9.35 -17.41
CA SER A 656 -23.80 -8.45 -16.57
C SER A 656 -24.42 -9.18 -15.39
N PHE A 657 -24.99 -10.36 -15.66
CA PHE A 657 -25.51 -11.26 -14.64
C PHE A 657 -24.40 -11.68 -13.67
N LEU A 658 -23.21 -12.08 -14.14
CA LEU A 658 -22.08 -12.42 -13.28
C LEU A 658 -21.68 -11.25 -12.35
N LEU A 659 -21.56 -10.02 -12.88
CA LEU A 659 -21.21 -8.84 -12.09
C LEU A 659 -22.30 -8.49 -11.06
N LEU A 660 -23.58 -8.55 -11.46
CA LEU A 660 -24.71 -8.26 -10.56
C LEU A 660 -24.92 -9.37 -9.53
N SER A 661 -24.73 -10.64 -9.90
CA SER A 661 -24.82 -11.78 -8.98
C SER A 661 -23.69 -11.78 -7.96
N THR A 662 -22.46 -11.46 -8.37
CA THR A 662 -21.34 -11.31 -7.42
C THR A 662 -21.57 -10.15 -6.45
N LEU A 663 -22.09 -9.02 -6.94
CA LEU A 663 -22.50 -7.91 -6.08
C LEU A 663 -23.63 -8.32 -5.12
N ALA A 664 -24.67 -8.99 -5.62
CA ALA A 664 -25.80 -9.46 -4.81
C ALA A 664 -25.35 -10.47 -3.74
N LEU A 665 -24.45 -11.39 -4.08
CA LEU A 665 -23.87 -12.34 -3.14
C LEU A 665 -23.09 -11.61 -2.03
N LEU A 666 -22.29 -10.61 -2.37
CA LEU A 666 -21.55 -9.82 -1.39
C LEU A 666 -22.46 -8.92 -0.55
N LEU A 667 -23.53 -8.36 -1.13
CA LEU A 667 -24.54 -7.61 -0.38
C LEU A 667 -25.32 -8.52 0.57
N PHE A 668 -25.68 -9.72 0.14
CA PHE A 668 -26.29 -10.74 0.99
C PHE A 668 -25.35 -11.13 2.13
N ARG A 669 -24.06 -11.34 1.83
CA ARG A 669 -23.02 -11.61 2.84
C ARG A 669 -22.85 -10.43 3.81
N LEU A 670 -22.77 -9.20 3.32
CA LEU A 670 -22.70 -8.00 4.15
C LEU A 670 -23.95 -7.86 5.04
N GLY A 671 -25.14 -8.08 4.47
CA GLY A 671 -26.39 -8.07 5.24
C GLY A 671 -26.42 -9.15 6.33
N SER A 672 -25.88 -10.33 6.04
CA SER A 672 -25.74 -11.42 7.02
C SER A 672 -24.65 -11.17 8.07
N ALA A 673 -23.64 -10.38 7.73
CA ALA A 673 -22.53 -9.99 8.60
C ALA A 673 -22.94 -8.86 9.56
N LEU A 674 -23.79 -7.94 9.09
CA LEU A 674 -24.33 -6.87 9.91
C LEU A 674 -25.32 -7.41 10.96
N ASP A 675 -25.84 -8.64 10.84
CA ASP A 675 -26.97 -9.19 11.61
C ASP A 675 -28.18 -8.21 11.73
N GLY A 676 -28.17 -7.13 10.93
CA GLY A 676 -29.03 -5.98 11.12
C GLY A 676 -30.46 -6.27 10.74
N PHE A 677 -30.70 -7.22 9.84
CA PHE A 677 -32.05 -7.67 9.54
C PHE A 677 -32.73 -8.33 10.75
N ARG A 678 -31.98 -9.02 11.62
CA ARG A 678 -32.54 -9.58 12.86
C ARG A 678 -32.70 -8.51 13.91
N CYS A 679 -31.73 -7.61 14.06
CA CYS A 679 -31.85 -6.57 15.08
C CYS A 679 -32.91 -5.50 14.77
N ILE A 680 -33.13 -5.17 13.49
CA ILE A 680 -34.25 -4.33 13.06
C ILE A 680 -35.58 -5.03 13.34
N ALA A 681 -35.65 -6.36 13.22
CA ALA A 681 -36.85 -7.13 13.52
C ALA A 681 -37.13 -7.25 15.03
N ASP A 682 -36.11 -7.34 15.87
CA ASP A 682 -36.24 -7.57 17.32
C ASP A 682 -36.37 -6.28 18.15
N ALA A 683 -36.41 -5.09 17.53
CA ALA A 683 -36.61 -3.78 18.17
C ALA A 683 -35.70 -3.49 19.39
N THR A 684 -34.56 -4.17 19.50
CA THR A 684 -33.58 -3.98 20.57
C THR A 684 -32.49 -3.01 20.08
N LEU A 685 -31.95 -2.19 21.00
CA LEU A 685 -30.88 -1.23 20.70
C LEU A 685 -29.60 -1.97 20.29
N CYS A 686 -29.41 -2.20 18.99
CA CYS A 686 -28.10 -2.61 18.47
C CYS A 686 -27.18 -1.40 18.34
N TYR A 687 -26.02 -1.50 19.00
CA TYR A 687 -24.91 -0.60 18.76
C TYR A 687 -24.19 -1.06 17.50
N PHE A 688 -24.53 -0.46 16.36
CA PHE A 688 -23.75 -0.65 15.15
C PHE A 688 -22.53 0.24 15.18
N ASP A 689 -21.39 -0.30 14.77
CA ASP A 689 -20.23 0.52 14.46
C ASP A 689 -20.55 1.38 13.22
N GLY A 690 -20.85 2.65 13.46
CA GLY A 690 -21.18 3.60 12.42
C GLY A 690 -20.05 3.78 11.40
N THR A 691 -18.79 3.52 11.80
CA THR A 691 -17.64 3.59 10.89
C THR A 691 -17.69 2.46 9.87
N PHE A 692 -17.96 1.22 10.30
CA PHE A 692 -18.08 0.07 9.41
C PHE A 692 -19.25 0.22 8.42
N ILE A 693 -20.41 0.73 8.86
CA ILE A 693 -21.55 1.00 7.96
C ILE A 693 -21.18 2.05 6.92
N LEU A 694 -20.60 3.17 7.35
CA LEU A 694 -20.18 4.24 6.45
C LEU A 694 -19.19 3.71 5.41
N VAL A 695 -18.16 2.99 5.86
CA VAL A 695 -17.15 2.35 5.01
C VAL A 695 -17.77 1.35 4.03
N SER A 696 -18.76 0.57 4.47
CA SER A 696 -19.49 -0.39 3.62
C SER A 696 -20.31 0.31 2.53
N ILE A 697 -20.98 1.41 2.87
CA ILE A 697 -21.72 2.24 1.90
C ILE A 697 -20.76 2.84 0.88
N MET A 698 -19.59 3.33 1.32
CA MET A 698 -18.57 3.87 0.41
C MET A 698 -18.02 2.78 -0.52
N ALA A 699 -17.70 1.59 0.00
CA ALA A 699 -17.26 0.46 -0.79
C ALA A 699 -18.31 0.05 -1.83
N LEU A 700 -19.58 -0.03 -1.43
CA LEU A 700 -20.70 -0.31 -2.33
C LEU A 700 -20.83 0.76 -3.43
N ALA A 701 -20.70 2.04 -3.08
CA ALA A 701 -20.76 3.13 -4.05
C ALA A 701 -19.63 3.03 -5.10
N PHE A 702 -18.41 2.67 -4.67
CA PHE A 702 -17.29 2.45 -5.60
C PHE A 702 -17.51 1.26 -6.51
N ASP A 703 -18.01 0.14 -5.97
CA ASP A 703 -18.29 -1.06 -6.77
C ASP A 703 -19.46 -0.86 -7.74
N LEU A 704 -20.54 -0.21 -7.32
CA LEU A 704 -21.67 0.14 -8.20
C LEU A 704 -21.25 1.07 -9.33
N ARG A 705 -20.40 2.07 -9.04
CA ARG A 705 -19.83 2.93 -10.07
C ARG A 705 -18.97 2.13 -11.03
N ALA A 706 -18.13 1.22 -10.52
CA ALA A 706 -17.25 0.41 -11.35
C ALA A 706 -18.07 -0.49 -12.29
N ILE A 707 -19.06 -1.20 -11.74
CA ILE A 707 -20.00 -2.05 -12.49
C ILE A 707 -20.75 -1.21 -13.52
N ARG A 708 -21.32 -0.05 -13.14
CA ARG A 708 -22.03 0.83 -14.06
C ARG A 708 -21.15 1.24 -15.25
N THR A 709 -19.91 1.65 -15.01
CA THR A 709 -19.01 2.02 -16.10
C THR A 709 -18.68 0.81 -16.99
N VAL A 710 -18.54 -0.41 -16.45
CA VAL A 710 -18.39 -1.60 -17.29
C VAL A 710 -19.65 -1.87 -18.12
N LEU A 711 -20.84 -1.83 -17.51
CA LEU A 711 -22.10 -2.13 -18.19
C LEU A 711 -22.44 -1.10 -19.28
N VAL A 712 -22.27 0.19 -18.96
CA VAL A 712 -22.65 1.30 -19.84
C VAL A 712 -21.54 1.64 -20.82
N ASP A 713 -20.33 1.89 -20.33
CA ASP A 713 -19.25 2.45 -21.15
C ASP A 713 -18.43 1.38 -21.90
N VAL A 714 -18.43 0.12 -21.42
CA VAL A 714 -17.63 -0.97 -22.01
C VAL A 714 -18.49 -2.00 -22.76
N LEU A 715 -19.60 -2.45 -22.17
CA LEU A 715 -20.49 -3.45 -22.79
C LEU A 715 -21.59 -2.83 -23.66
N VAL A 716 -21.98 -1.58 -23.39
CA VAL A 716 -22.89 -0.80 -24.25
C VAL A 716 -24.24 -1.49 -24.46
N ILE A 717 -24.88 -1.87 -23.34
CA ILE A 717 -26.12 -2.68 -23.35
C ILE A 717 -27.33 -1.87 -23.82
N GLU A 718 -27.35 -0.55 -23.62
CA GLU A 718 -28.55 0.28 -23.82
C GLU A 718 -28.83 0.62 -25.30
N LYS A 719 -27.80 0.86 -26.12
CA LYS A 719 -27.99 1.34 -27.49
C LYS A 719 -26.92 0.78 -28.43
N PRO A 720 -27.28 0.31 -29.64
CA PRO A 720 -26.28 -0.08 -30.62
C PRO A 720 -25.42 1.14 -30.99
N LEU A 721 -24.11 1.00 -30.82
CA LEU A 721 -23.12 2.00 -31.22
C LEU A 721 -23.25 2.29 -32.72
N LYS A 722 -23.53 3.55 -33.06
CA LYS A 722 -23.57 4.05 -34.43
C LYS A 722 -22.26 4.78 -34.74
N PHE A 723 -21.52 4.29 -35.73
CA PHE A 723 -20.31 4.91 -36.25
C PHE A 723 -20.69 5.69 -37.51
N VAL A 724 -20.58 7.01 -37.50
CA VAL A 724 -20.83 7.81 -38.71
C VAL A 724 -19.49 8.30 -39.22
N VAL A 725 -19.10 7.87 -40.42
CA VAL A 725 -17.90 8.38 -41.09
C VAL A 725 -18.33 9.44 -42.09
N ASP A 726 -17.92 10.68 -41.83
CA ASP A 726 -18.11 11.82 -42.72
C ASP A 726 -16.81 12.10 -43.47
N LEU A 727 -16.84 11.94 -44.79
CA LEU A 727 -15.71 12.15 -45.68
C LEU A 727 -15.61 13.59 -46.21
N HIS A 728 -16.33 14.54 -45.61
CA HIS A 728 -16.24 15.95 -45.98
C HIS A 728 -14.77 16.41 -46.01
N PRO A 729 -14.26 17.01 -47.12
CA PRO A 729 -12.84 17.34 -47.28
C PRO A 729 -12.31 18.27 -46.19
N ASP A 730 -13.15 19.22 -45.74
CA ASP A 730 -12.81 20.17 -44.67
C ASP A 730 -13.10 19.66 -43.25
N GLN A 731 -13.95 18.63 -43.12
CA GLN A 731 -14.48 18.14 -41.84
C GLN A 731 -14.42 16.61 -41.76
N ALA A 732 -13.37 16.02 -42.32
CA ALA A 732 -13.18 14.57 -42.36
C ALA A 732 -13.16 14.04 -40.93
N MET A 733 -14.28 13.48 -40.48
CA MET A 733 -14.54 13.16 -39.08
C MET A 733 -15.29 11.83 -38.99
N MET A 734 -14.91 11.04 -38.00
CA MET A 734 -15.63 9.84 -37.58
C MET A 734 -16.34 10.17 -36.26
N GLN A 735 -17.65 10.07 -36.25
CA GLN A 735 -18.48 10.29 -35.07
C GLN A 735 -18.84 8.95 -34.41
N ILE A 736 -18.55 8.82 -33.12
CA ILE A 736 -18.84 7.66 -32.28
C ILE A 736 -19.52 8.15 -31.02
N GLU A 737 -20.81 7.83 -30.82
CA GLU A 737 -21.59 8.27 -29.64
C GLU A 737 -21.47 9.78 -29.34
N GLY A 738 -21.41 10.61 -30.39
CA GLY A 738 -21.25 12.05 -30.25
C GLY A 738 -19.81 12.54 -30.08
N LYS A 739 -18.82 11.64 -29.93
CA LYS A 739 -17.39 11.98 -30.02
C LYS A 739 -16.99 12.09 -31.48
N ASN A 740 -16.63 13.30 -31.92
CA ASN A 740 -16.10 13.55 -33.25
C ASN A 740 -14.59 13.36 -33.24
N ILE A 741 -14.10 12.35 -33.95
CA ILE A 741 -12.68 12.03 -34.11
C ILE A 741 -12.29 12.44 -35.53
N PRO A 742 -11.46 13.48 -35.71
CA PRO A 742 -10.92 13.81 -37.01
C PRO A 742 -10.24 12.59 -37.64
N LEU A 743 -10.54 12.29 -38.91
CA LEU A 743 -9.91 11.18 -39.63
C LEU A 743 -8.38 11.38 -39.72
N ALA A 744 -7.91 12.62 -39.68
CA ALA A 744 -6.47 12.94 -39.58
C ALA A 744 -5.81 12.48 -38.27
N GLU A 745 -6.59 12.23 -37.21
CA GLU A 745 -6.11 11.72 -35.93
C GLU A 745 -6.12 10.19 -35.85
N VAL A 746 -6.77 9.51 -36.79
CA VAL A 746 -6.72 8.05 -36.90
C VAL A 746 -5.32 7.64 -37.37
N SER A 747 -4.62 6.86 -36.55
CA SER A 747 -3.22 6.47 -36.78
C SER A 747 -3.07 5.08 -37.40
N ALA A 748 -3.86 4.11 -36.96
CA ALA A 748 -3.79 2.75 -37.46
C ALA A 748 -5.11 2.02 -37.26
N LEU A 749 -5.41 1.10 -38.18
CA LEU A 749 -6.49 0.13 -38.07
C LEU A 749 -5.90 -1.27 -38.18
N ASN A 750 -5.76 -1.95 -37.04
CA ASN A 750 -5.12 -3.26 -36.97
C ASN A 750 -6.14 -4.35 -36.66
N ARG A 751 -6.20 -5.39 -37.50
CA ARG A 751 -6.95 -6.62 -37.19
C ARG A 751 -6.21 -7.37 -36.07
N ARG A 752 -6.91 -7.74 -35.00
CA ARG A 752 -6.34 -8.50 -33.89
C ARG A 752 -7.08 -9.82 -33.71
N GLY A 753 -6.35 -10.83 -33.24
CA GLY A 753 -6.90 -12.16 -33.00
C GLY A 753 -7.82 -12.21 -31.78
N PRO A 754 -8.71 -13.22 -31.70
CA PRO A 754 -9.72 -13.35 -30.64
C PRO A 754 -9.13 -13.47 -29.23
N SER A 755 -7.89 -13.96 -29.11
CA SER A 755 -7.16 -14.04 -27.84
C SER A 755 -6.95 -12.67 -27.17
N PHE A 756 -6.70 -11.62 -27.97
CA PHE A 756 -6.53 -10.28 -27.42
C PHE A 756 -7.85 -9.68 -26.93
N ALA A 757 -8.98 -9.92 -27.64
CA ALA A 757 -10.30 -9.54 -27.12
C ALA A 757 -10.62 -10.30 -25.85
N TRP A 758 -10.38 -11.61 -25.82
CA TRP A 758 -10.62 -12.44 -24.64
C TRP A 758 -9.93 -11.87 -23.41
N LEU A 759 -8.65 -11.60 -23.54
CA LEU A 759 -7.83 -11.02 -22.51
C LEU A 759 -8.35 -9.64 -22.06
N LEU A 760 -8.67 -8.77 -23.00
CA LEU A 760 -9.18 -7.43 -22.70
C LEU A 760 -10.52 -7.51 -21.96
N SER A 761 -11.44 -8.34 -22.43
CA SER A 761 -12.72 -8.62 -21.78
C SER A 761 -12.52 -9.12 -20.37
N VAL A 762 -11.65 -10.11 -20.15
CA VAL A 762 -11.34 -10.62 -18.80
C VAL A 762 -10.78 -9.50 -17.91
N CYS A 763 -9.89 -8.66 -18.41
CA CYS A 763 -9.35 -7.54 -17.63
C CYS A 763 -10.44 -6.54 -17.20
N TYR A 764 -11.36 -6.17 -18.10
CA TYR A 764 -12.48 -5.26 -17.77
C TYR A 764 -13.49 -5.91 -16.82
N ILE A 765 -13.79 -7.20 -17.00
CA ILE A 765 -14.69 -7.95 -16.11
C ILE A 765 -14.10 -8.04 -14.71
N VAL A 766 -12.83 -8.44 -14.59
CA VAL A 766 -12.14 -8.52 -13.29
C VAL A 766 -12.04 -7.13 -12.63
N ALA A 767 -11.80 -6.07 -13.41
CA ALA A 767 -11.80 -4.71 -12.89
C ALA A 767 -13.19 -4.23 -12.44
N GLY A 768 -14.26 -4.77 -13.06
CA GLY A 768 -15.64 -4.50 -12.71
C GLY A 768 -16.16 -5.31 -11.51
N LEU A 769 -15.44 -6.33 -11.05
CA LEU A 769 -15.84 -7.10 -9.88
C LEU A 769 -15.94 -6.20 -8.63
N PRO A 770 -16.83 -6.52 -7.68
CA PRO A 770 -17.01 -5.76 -6.45
C PRO A 770 -15.86 -5.95 -5.44
N VAL A 771 -14.64 -5.53 -5.81
CA VAL A 771 -13.40 -5.74 -5.05
C VAL A 771 -13.37 -4.94 -3.75
N ALA A 772 -13.99 -3.76 -3.69
CA ALA A 772 -13.99 -2.96 -2.46
C ALA A 772 -14.82 -3.64 -1.36
N LEU A 773 -16.01 -4.12 -1.71
CA LEU A 773 -16.88 -4.88 -0.82
C LEU A 773 -16.30 -6.26 -0.50
N GLY A 774 -15.63 -6.90 -1.48
CA GLY A 774 -14.88 -8.14 -1.26
C GLY A 774 -13.75 -7.96 -0.24
N SER A 775 -13.02 -6.82 -0.30
CA SER A 775 -11.97 -6.49 0.65
C SER A 775 -12.48 -6.35 2.08
N LEU A 776 -13.68 -5.80 2.28
CA LEU A 776 -14.31 -5.69 3.60
C LEU A 776 -14.76 -7.03 4.13
N THR A 777 -15.49 -7.77 3.31
CA THR A 777 -16.09 -9.04 3.71
C THR A 777 -15.04 -10.11 4.02
N LEU A 778 -13.92 -10.11 3.28
CA LEU A 778 -12.80 -11.04 3.49
C LEU A 778 -11.71 -10.48 4.41
N ARG A 779 -11.83 -9.24 4.89
CA ARG A 779 -10.79 -8.49 5.63
C ARG A 779 -9.39 -8.62 4.99
N SER A 780 -9.35 -8.65 3.65
CA SER A 780 -8.12 -8.93 2.91
C SER A 780 -7.40 -7.66 2.52
N TYR A 781 -6.24 -7.41 3.14
CA TYR A 781 -5.34 -6.31 2.77
C TYR A 781 -5.02 -6.27 1.26
N LYS A 782 -4.83 -7.44 0.64
CA LYS A 782 -4.47 -7.56 -0.79
C LYS A 782 -5.58 -7.04 -1.70
N LEU A 783 -6.85 -7.33 -1.37
CA LEU A 783 -8.00 -6.81 -2.13
C LEU A 783 -8.19 -5.30 -1.94
N GLY A 784 -7.89 -4.77 -0.75
CA GLY A 784 -7.94 -3.34 -0.46
C GLY A 784 -7.01 -2.53 -1.35
N MET A 785 -5.78 -3.01 -1.56
CA MET A 785 -4.83 -2.37 -2.47
C MET A 785 -5.30 -2.38 -3.94
N VAL A 786 -5.93 -3.47 -4.39
CA VAL A 786 -6.52 -3.54 -5.74
C VAL A 786 -7.66 -2.54 -5.88
N ALA A 787 -8.51 -2.38 -4.85
CA ALA A 787 -9.58 -1.39 -4.84
C ALA A 787 -9.03 0.05 -4.93
N ILE A 788 -7.96 0.38 -4.19
CA ILE A 788 -7.28 1.68 -4.26
C ILE A 788 -6.74 1.93 -5.67
N LEU A 789 -6.00 0.97 -6.24
CA LEU A 789 -5.45 1.10 -7.59
C LEU A 789 -6.56 1.28 -8.63
N ARG A 790 -7.65 0.52 -8.53
CA ARG A 790 -8.82 0.65 -9.40
C ARG A 790 -9.44 2.04 -9.34
N GLU A 791 -9.59 2.64 -8.15
CA GLU A 791 -10.18 3.98 -8.03
C GLU A 791 -9.23 5.07 -8.56
N LEU A 792 -7.93 4.95 -8.29
CA LEU A 792 -6.90 5.88 -8.76
C LEU A 792 -6.79 5.89 -10.29
N PHE A 793 -6.70 4.72 -10.91
CA PHE A 793 -6.41 4.58 -12.35
C PHE A 793 -7.65 4.33 -13.22
N GLY A 794 -8.79 4.05 -12.60
CA GLY A 794 -10.03 3.64 -13.26
C GLY A 794 -10.06 2.16 -13.64
N ILE A 795 -11.21 1.70 -14.13
CA ILE A 795 -11.43 0.31 -14.58
C ILE A 795 -10.44 -0.15 -15.66
N PRO A 796 -10.01 0.70 -16.63
CA PRO A 796 -9.03 0.27 -17.62
C PRO A 796 -7.65 -0.08 -17.04
N PHE A 797 -7.40 0.14 -15.74
CA PHE A 797 -6.11 -0.12 -15.11
C PHE A 797 -5.56 -1.53 -15.36
N LEU A 798 -6.38 -2.58 -15.18
CA LEU A 798 -5.91 -3.95 -15.37
C LEU A 798 -5.56 -4.22 -16.84
N ALA A 799 -6.40 -3.73 -17.77
CA ALA A 799 -6.12 -3.81 -19.20
C ALA A 799 -4.83 -3.06 -19.56
N LYS A 800 -4.65 -1.84 -19.04
CA LYS A 800 -3.43 -1.05 -19.20
C LYS A 800 -2.22 -1.77 -18.64
N LEU A 801 -2.31 -2.33 -17.45
CA LEU A 801 -1.22 -3.07 -16.81
C LEU A 801 -0.80 -4.26 -17.67
N PHE A 802 -1.76 -5.06 -18.14
CA PHE A 802 -1.47 -6.20 -18.98
C PHE A 802 -0.84 -5.79 -20.32
N LEU A 803 -1.41 -4.80 -20.99
CA LEU A 803 -0.85 -4.29 -22.24
C LEU A 803 0.55 -3.70 -21.99
N CYS A 804 0.78 -2.98 -20.90
CA CYS A 804 2.11 -2.51 -20.55
C CYS A 804 3.08 -3.67 -20.30
N LEU A 805 2.66 -4.75 -19.63
CA LEU A 805 3.47 -5.96 -19.47
C LEU A 805 3.83 -6.60 -20.82
N GLN A 806 2.89 -6.65 -21.76
CA GLN A 806 3.16 -7.12 -23.12
C GLN A 806 4.27 -6.29 -23.79
N TRP A 807 4.25 -4.96 -23.65
CA TRP A 807 5.27 -4.07 -24.20
C TRP A 807 6.62 -4.20 -23.47
N ILE A 808 6.57 -4.30 -22.14
CA ILE A 808 7.75 -4.53 -21.28
C ILE A 808 8.43 -5.86 -21.66
N LEU A 809 7.67 -6.87 -22.07
CA LEU A 809 8.18 -8.19 -22.43
C LEU A 809 8.34 -8.40 -23.95
N SER A 810 7.92 -7.45 -24.79
CA SER A 810 7.97 -7.59 -26.25
C SER A 810 9.43 -7.67 -26.73
N LEU A 811 9.71 -8.59 -27.65
CA LEU A 811 11.00 -8.66 -28.33
C LEU A 811 10.99 -7.86 -29.64
N ASP A 812 9.83 -7.34 -30.04
CA ASP A 812 9.67 -6.58 -31.28
C ASP A 812 10.35 -5.21 -31.16
N LYS A 813 11.11 -4.85 -32.20
CA LYS A 813 11.84 -3.59 -32.26
C LYS A 813 10.90 -2.40 -32.25
N ASP A 814 9.76 -2.48 -32.93
CA ASP A 814 8.81 -1.37 -33.02
C ASP A 814 8.14 -1.10 -31.67
N ASP A 815 7.80 -2.16 -30.92
CA ASP A 815 7.28 -2.05 -29.56
C ASP A 815 8.33 -1.45 -28.62
N ARG A 816 9.59 -1.87 -28.74
CA ARG A 816 10.70 -1.31 -27.96
C ARG A 816 10.95 0.15 -28.27
N ASP A 817 10.75 0.56 -29.51
CA ASP A 817 10.88 1.94 -29.92
C ASP A 817 9.78 2.81 -29.29
N CYS A 818 8.51 2.38 -29.29
CA CYS A 818 7.49 3.19 -28.61
C CYS A 818 7.63 3.16 -27.08
N PHE A 819 8.09 2.06 -26.48
CA PHE A 819 8.42 2.02 -25.04
C PHE A 819 9.57 3.00 -24.72
N GLY A 820 10.61 3.06 -25.55
CA GLY A 820 11.67 4.05 -25.46
C GLY A 820 11.17 5.50 -25.60
N ARG A 821 10.23 5.75 -26.51
CA ARG A 821 9.56 7.06 -26.64
C ARG A 821 8.77 7.42 -25.38
N ALA A 822 8.05 6.47 -24.80
CA ALA A 822 7.30 6.68 -23.56
C ALA A 822 8.22 7.09 -22.40
N ILE A 823 9.40 6.48 -22.29
CA ILE A 823 10.41 6.83 -21.27
C ILE A 823 10.97 8.25 -21.49
N ARG A 824 11.15 8.68 -22.75
CA ARG A 824 11.68 10.02 -23.07
C ARG A 824 10.68 11.16 -22.91
N ARG A 825 9.39 10.87 -22.69
CA ARG A 825 8.39 11.93 -22.53
C ARG A 825 8.76 12.81 -21.33
N LYS A 826 8.72 14.13 -21.54
CA LYS A 826 8.93 15.13 -20.49
C LYS A 826 7.91 14.87 -19.37
N GLY A 827 8.38 14.87 -18.12
CA GLY A 827 7.53 14.67 -16.94
C GLY A 827 7.76 13.37 -16.17
N LEU A 828 8.64 12.45 -16.62
CA LEU A 828 8.94 11.22 -15.87
C LEU A 828 9.54 11.49 -14.48
N LEU A 829 10.44 12.48 -14.37
CA LEU A 829 10.96 12.94 -13.06
C LEU A 829 9.84 13.48 -12.17
N GLN A 830 8.87 14.18 -12.75
CA GLN A 830 7.74 14.70 -12.01
C GLN A 830 6.83 13.57 -11.51
N GLN A 831 6.60 12.53 -12.33
CA GLN A 831 5.88 11.33 -11.90
C GLN A 831 6.62 10.58 -10.80
N PHE A 832 7.95 10.49 -10.87
CA PHE A 832 8.77 9.94 -9.79
C PHE A 832 8.54 10.71 -8.49
N VAL A 833 8.64 12.05 -8.52
CA VAL A 833 8.47 12.89 -7.33
C VAL A 833 7.06 12.75 -6.75
N ILE A 834 6.02 12.79 -7.60
CA ILE A 834 4.63 12.61 -7.18
C ILE A 834 4.44 11.23 -6.54
N GLY A 835 4.91 10.18 -7.23
CA GLY A 835 4.82 8.80 -6.77
C GLY A 835 5.52 8.60 -5.43
N ALA A 836 6.76 9.09 -5.30
CA ALA A 836 7.55 9.05 -4.08
C ALA A 836 6.87 9.80 -2.93
N SER A 837 6.34 11.01 -3.18
CA SER A 837 5.64 11.77 -2.14
C SER A 837 4.35 11.08 -1.70
N LEU A 838 3.55 10.59 -2.65
CA LEU A 838 2.21 10.04 -2.36
C LEU A 838 2.32 8.75 -1.57
N THR A 839 3.17 7.82 -2.01
CA THR A 839 3.39 6.55 -1.30
C THR A 839 4.10 6.74 0.03
N SER A 840 4.97 7.73 0.18
CA SER A 840 5.55 8.05 1.50
C SER A 840 4.48 8.57 2.45
N VAL A 841 3.60 9.46 1.99
CA VAL A 841 2.48 9.95 2.81
C VAL A 841 1.54 8.82 3.17
N ILE A 842 1.11 8.00 2.20
CA ILE A 842 0.21 6.87 2.45
C ILE A 842 0.89 5.84 3.35
N GLY A 843 2.08 5.37 2.99
CA GLY A 843 2.82 4.35 3.73
C GLY A 843 3.13 4.78 5.15
N MET A 844 3.64 6.00 5.36
CA MET A 844 3.88 6.51 6.71
C MET A 844 2.59 6.77 7.47
N SER A 845 1.52 7.24 6.83
CA SER A 845 0.22 7.40 7.50
C SER A 845 -0.35 6.05 7.91
N THR A 846 -0.22 5.00 7.09
CA THR A 846 -0.62 3.63 7.44
C THR A 846 0.22 3.10 8.59
N ILE A 847 1.54 3.30 8.55
CA ILE A 847 2.44 2.89 9.63
C ILE A 847 2.09 3.62 10.92
N LEU A 848 1.84 4.94 10.88
CA LEU A 848 1.47 5.74 12.04
C LEU A 848 0.06 5.38 12.56
N ALA A 849 -0.91 5.17 11.67
CA ALA A 849 -2.27 4.80 12.05
C ALA A 849 -2.35 3.41 12.68
N ARG A 850 -1.44 2.50 12.30
CA ARG A 850 -1.35 1.15 12.87
C ARG A 850 -0.44 1.04 14.09
N ARG A 851 0.38 2.05 14.40
CA ARG A 851 1.42 1.90 15.43
C ARG A 851 0.87 2.14 16.82
N VAL A 852 1.00 1.10 17.65
CA VAL A 852 0.73 1.14 19.09
C VAL A 852 2.02 1.22 19.91
N GLY A 853 3.22 1.18 19.30
CA GLY A 853 4.50 1.20 20.01
C GLY A 853 5.53 2.24 19.53
N ASN A 854 6.49 2.55 20.41
CA ASN A 854 7.69 3.35 20.12
C ASN A 854 8.59 2.59 19.14
N THR A 855 8.43 2.84 17.86
CA THR A 855 9.37 2.32 16.89
C THR A 855 10.67 3.06 16.93
N ASP A 856 11.75 2.27 16.94
CA ASP A 856 13.09 2.80 16.74
C ASP A 856 13.12 3.71 15.51
N ALA A 857 13.72 4.89 15.68
CA ALA A 857 13.88 5.90 14.64
C ALA A 857 14.56 5.30 13.40
N THR A 858 15.44 4.31 13.59
CA THR A 858 16.10 3.57 12.51
C THR A 858 15.09 2.84 11.61
N VAL A 859 14.17 2.08 12.20
CA VAL A 859 13.12 1.33 11.48
C VAL A 859 12.17 2.30 10.77
N GLY A 860 11.80 3.40 11.43
CA GLY A 860 11.01 4.46 10.80
C GLY A 860 11.69 5.09 9.58
N LEU A 861 12.98 5.37 9.67
CA LEU A 861 13.77 5.94 8.56
C LEU A 861 13.92 4.95 7.40
N VAL A 862 14.23 3.67 7.70
CA VAL A 862 14.34 2.62 6.68
C VAL A 862 13.02 2.44 5.95
N ALA A 863 11.89 2.38 6.68
CA ALA A 863 10.56 2.28 6.08
C ALA A 863 10.25 3.49 5.17
N LEU A 864 10.58 4.70 5.60
CA LEU A 864 10.42 5.91 4.79
C LEU A 864 11.25 5.85 3.50
N ILE A 865 12.52 5.45 3.57
CA ILE A 865 13.39 5.32 2.40
C ILE A 865 12.82 4.28 1.42
N ILE A 866 12.36 3.14 1.94
CA ILE A 866 11.69 2.10 1.16
C ILE A 866 10.44 2.68 0.47
N CYS A 867 9.58 3.39 1.19
CA CYS A 867 8.40 4.02 0.60
C CYS A 867 8.75 5.05 -0.49
N ILE A 868 9.79 5.87 -0.31
CA ILE A 868 10.26 6.82 -1.32
C ILE A 868 10.74 6.10 -2.58
N LEU A 869 11.54 5.05 -2.44
CA LEU A 869 12.11 4.31 -3.57
C LEU A 869 11.03 3.53 -4.34
N PHE A 870 10.21 2.74 -3.65
CA PHE A 870 9.09 2.02 -4.27
C PHE A 870 8.07 2.98 -4.86
N GLY A 871 7.80 4.08 -4.18
CA GLY A 871 6.95 5.16 -4.63
C GLY A 871 7.40 5.83 -5.90
N GLY A 872 8.66 6.22 -5.94
CA GLY A 872 9.27 6.82 -7.11
C GLY A 872 9.29 5.86 -8.28
N PHE A 873 9.65 4.59 -8.03
CA PHE A 873 9.60 3.54 -9.05
C PHE A 873 8.18 3.32 -9.59
N PHE A 874 7.18 3.26 -8.70
CA PHE A 874 5.77 3.17 -9.07
C PHE A 874 5.32 4.39 -9.89
N GLY A 875 5.71 5.60 -9.48
CA GLY A 875 5.46 6.83 -10.22
C GLY A 875 6.06 6.79 -11.63
N VAL A 876 7.30 6.32 -11.77
CA VAL A 876 7.95 6.14 -13.08
C VAL A 876 7.20 5.12 -13.93
N LEU A 877 6.82 3.97 -13.37
CA LEU A 877 6.02 2.97 -14.07
C LEU A 877 4.70 3.57 -14.56
N VAL A 878 3.96 4.26 -13.70
CA VAL A 878 2.71 4.95 -14.05
C VAL A 878 2.95 6.00 -15.14
N GLY A 879 4.03 6.76 -15.05
CA GLY A 879 4.44 7.72 -16.08
C GLY A 879 4.70 7.07 -17.43
N ILE A 880 5.38 5.93 -17.44
CA ILE A 880 5.62 5.13 -18.65
C ILE A 880 4.31 4.54 -19.18
N MET A 881 3.44 4.01 -18.31
CA MET A 881 2.12 3.49 -18.69
C MET A 881 1.24 4.57 -19.34
N HIS A 882 1.31 5.81 -18.85
CA HIS A 882 0.65 6.96 -19.47
C HIS A 882 1.35 7.45 -20.74
N GLY A 883 2.66 7.24 -20.83
CA GLY A 883 3.48 7.55 -22.00
C GLY A 883 3.25 6.58 -23.15
N LEU A 884 2.89 5.34 -22.84
CA LEU A 884 2.59 4.31 -23.81
C LEU A 884 1.27 4.61 -24.54
N PRO A 885 1.14 4.18 -25.81
CA PRO A 885 -0.03 4.44 -26.62
C PRO A 885 -1.25 3.58 -26.26
N ILE A 886 -1.54 3.45 -24.96
CA ILE A 886 -2.36 2.38 -24.40
C ILE A 886 -3.41 2.99 -23.46
N ALA A 887 -4.20 3.95 -23.94
CA ALA A 887 -5.48 4.22 -23.30
C ALA A 887 -6.53 3.33 -23.99
N PRO A 888 -6.79 2.09 -23.52
CA PRO A 888 -7.85 1.29 -24.10
C PRO A 888 -9.18 1.96 -23.76
N GLU A 889 -9.89 2.37 -24.80
CA GLU A 889 -11.33 2.67 -24.77
C GLU A 889 -11.98 1.48 -25.49
N ALA A 890 -12.33 0.44 -24.74
CA ALA A 890 -12.86 -0.79 -25.32
C ALA A 890 -14.39 -0.75 -25.37
N TYR A 891 -14.95 -0.89 -26.56
CA TYR A 891 -16.37 -1.15 -26.75
C TYR A 891 -16.53 -2.62 -27.11
N LEU A 892 -16.75 -3.46 -26.11
CA LEU A 892 -16.87 -4.90 -26.26
C LEU A 892 -18.28 -5.24 -26.73
N THR A 893 -18.53 -5.07 -28.04
CA THR A 893 -19.86 -5.31 -28.62
C THR A 893 -20.05 -6.77 -29.06
N CYS A 894 -18.99 -7.48 -29.45
CA CYS A 894 -19.04 -8.89 -29.85
C CYS A 894 -17.91 -9.72 -29.23
N TRP A 895 -18.16 -11.01 -28.98
CA TRP A 895 -17.17 -11.99 -28.49
C TRP A 895 -17.66 -13.41 -28.81
N PRO A 896 -16.85 -14.34 -29.37
CA PRO A 896 -15.39 -14.31 -29.60
C PRO A 896 -14.97 -14.08 -31.06
N ARG A 897 -15.65 -13.18 -31.79
CA ARG A 897 -15.27 -12.86 -33.16
C ARG A 897 -13.98 -12.04 -33.22
N GLU A 898 -13.36 -12.05 -34.39
CA GLU A 898 -12.29 -11.11 -34.70
C GLU A 898 -12.80 -9.67 -34.62
N PHE A 899 -11.92 -8.76 -34.23
CA PHE A 899 -12.23 -7.34 -34.04
C PHE A 899 -11.07 -6.52 -34.58
N TYR A 900 -11.32 -5.23 -34.76
CA TYR A 900 -10.32 -4.29 -35.21
C TYR A 900 -10.03 -3.31 -34.10
N CYS A 901 -8.74 -3.04 -33.94
CA CYS A 901 -8.23 -2.01 -33.06
C CYS A 901 -8.02 -0.75 -33.90
N LEU A 902 -8.85 0.26 -33.66
CA LEU A 902 -8.68 1.59 -34.21
C LEU A 902 -7.84 2.42 -33.22
N ALA A 903 -6.60 2.71 -33.58
CA ALA A 903 -5.75 3.60 -32.81
C ALA A 903 -5.91 5.03 -33.33
N TYR A 904 -6.27 5.98 -32.46
CA TYR A 904 -6.42 7.39 -32.83
C TYR A 904 -5.80 8.32 -31.78
N TYR A 905 -5.36 9.50 -32.19
CA TYR A 905 -4.77 10.52 -31.32
C TYR A 905 -5.84 11.45 -30.77
N ASP A 906 -6.30 11.18 -29.56
CA ASP A 906 -7.21 12.08 -28.85
C ASP A 906 -6.42 13.28 -28.31
N ARG A 907 -6.79 14.49 -28.75
CA ARG A 907 -6.24 15.72 -28.18
C ARG A 907 -6.83 15.92 -26.78
N ALA A 908 -6.12 15.43 -25.77
CA ALA A 908 -6.55 15.59 -24.39
C ALA A 908 -6.57 17.08 -24.05
N GLN A 909 -7.73 17.55 -23.60
CA GLN A 909 -7.87 18.92 -23.16
C GLN A 909 -7.21 19.09 -21.79
N CYS A 910 -6.27 20.03 -21.71
CA CYS A 910 -5.49 20.32 -20.52
C CYS A 910 -6.28 21.04 -19.42
N PRO A 911 -5.94 20.83 -18.13
CA PRO A 911 -4.74 20.18 -17.59
C PRO A 911 -4.90 18.67 -17.31
N CYS A 912 -3.81 17.93 -17.52
CA CYS A 912 -3.70 16.54 -17.10
C CYS A 912 -3.31 16.46 -15.61
N LEU A 913 -4.16 15.81 -14.80
CA LEU A 913 -4.06 15.68 -13.34
C LEU A 913 -2.68 15.21 -12.88
N PHE A 914 -2.11 14.26 -13.61
CA PHE A 914 -0.81 13.67 -13.29
C PHE A 914 0.37 14.54 -13.67
N SER A 915 0.25 15.39 -14.69
CA SER A 915 1.41 16.16 -15.18
C SER A 915 1.63 17.47 -14.45
N CYS A 916 0.65 17.98 -13.67
CA CYS A 916 0.62 19.32 -13.06
C CYS A 916 1.28 20.46 -13.88
N ALA A 917 1.36 20.31 -15.20
CA ALA A 917 2.13 21.17 -16.10
C ALA A 917 1.14 21.96 -16.95
N SER A 918 1.36 23.27 -17.06
CA SER A 918 0.69 24.10 -18.03
C SER A 918 1.13 23.68 -19.43
N CYS A 919 0.15 23.43 -20.30
CA CYS A 919 0.40 22.88 -21.62
C CYS A 919 1.10 23.89 -22.53
N ALA A 920 2.42 23.75 -22.64
CA ALA A 920 3.19 24.45 -23.64
C ALA A 920 3.12 23.76 -25.02
N GLU A 921 2.76 22.47 -25.09
CA GLU A 921 2.55 21.72 -26.35
C GLU A 921 1.37 20.74 -26.17
N MET A 922 0.59 20.51 -27.23
CA MET A 922 -0.62 19.67 -27.21
C MET A 922 -0.32 18.25 -26.68
N ASN A 923 -0.90 17.87 -25.54
CA ASN A 923 -0.85 16.49 -25.07
C ASN A 923 -1.85 15.63 -25.89
N SER A 924 -1.42 15.16 -27.07
CA SER A 924 -2.15 14.10 -27.78
C SER A 924 -1.90 12.77 -27.09
N ARG A 925 -2.96 12.08 -26.66
CA ARG A 925 -2.89 10.70 -26.19
C ARG A 925 -3.40 9.79 -27.30
N SER A 926 -2.66 8.75 -27.64
CA SER A 926 -3.20 7.72 -28.53
C SER A 926 -4.13 6.81 -27.71
N VAL A 927 -5.36 6.74 -28.16
CA VAL A 927 -6.41 5.89 -27.63
C VAL A 927 -6.52 4.67 -28.52
N LEU A 928 -6.56 3.49 -27.90
CA LEU A 928 -6.80 2.24 -28.59
C LEU A 928 -8.28 1.91 -28.45
N MET A 929 -9.03 2.09 -29.53
CA MET A 929 -10.44 1.73 -29.58
C MET A 929 -10.63 0.33 -30.14
N VAL A 930 -11.30 -0.53 -29.38
CA VAL A 930 -11.64 -1.89 -29.83
C VAL A 930 -13.09 -1.89 -30.28
N VAL A 931 -13.33 -2.22 -31.55
CA VAL A 931 -14.66 -2.21 -32.16
C VAL A 931 -14.86 -3.40 -33.08
N SER A 932 -16.08 -3.95 -33.08
CA SER A 932 -16.57 -4.85 -34.12
C SER A 932 -17.77 -4.24 -34.84
N VAL A 933 -17.68 -4.15 -36.16
CA VAL A 933 -18.67 -3.52 -37.04
C VAL A 933 -19.12 -4.53 -38.08
N ASP A 934 -20.42 -4.52 -38.46
CA ASP A 934 -21.01 -5.51 -39.36
C ASP A 934 -20.29 -5.54 -40.73
N GLU A 935 -19.97 -4.37 -41.27
CA GLU A 935 -19.27 -4.19 -42.54
C GLU A 935 -17.84 -3.67 -42.37
N MET A 936 -17.03 -4.40 -41.61
CA MET A 936 -15.68 -3.94 -41.29
C MET A 936 -14.76 -3.76 -42.50
N ASN A 937 -14.97 -4.53 -43.58
CA ASN A 937 -14.25 -4.32 -44.84
C ASN A 937 -14.63 -2.97 -45.49
N SER A 938 -15.91 -2.60 -45.46
CA SER A 938 -16.38 -1.30 -45.96
C SER A 938 -15.82 -0.15 -45.13
N LEU A 939 -15.83 -0.28 -43.80
CA LEU A 939 -15.24 0.71 -42.89
C LEU A 939 -13.72 0.87 -43.14
N ASN A 940 -12.99 -0.23 -43.25
CA ASN A 940 -11.55 -0.21 -43.54
C ASN A 940 -11.27 0.46 -44.91
N ASN A 941 -12.05 0.09 -45.93
CA ASN A 941 -11.94 0.68 -47.26
C ASN A 941 -12.23 2.19 -47.23
N MET A 942 -13.24 2.65 -46.48
CA MET A 942 -13.52 4.08 -46.29
C MET A 942 -12.38 4.81 -45.58
N LEU A 943 -11.86 4.26 -44.48
CA LEU A 943 -10.76 4.86 -43.72
C LEU A 943 -9.46 4.91 -44.54
N CYS A 944 -9.25 3.92 -45.42
CA CYS A 944 -8.14 3.89 -46.37
C CYS A 944 -8.36 4.74 -47.64
N GLY A 945 -9.53 5.38 -47.80
CA GLY A 945 -9.89 6.13 -49.01
C GLY A 945 -10.10 5.27 -50.26
N ARG A 946 -10.30 3.96 -50.11
CA ARG A 946 -10.57 2.98 -51.18
C ARG A 946 -12.08 2.78 -51.37
N LEU A 947 -12.80 3.83 -51.70
CA LEU A 947 -14.20 3.70 -52.09
C LEU A 947 -14.26 3.09 -53.49
N LYS A 948 -14.71 1.84 -53.61
CA LYS A 948 -15.19 1.32 -54.90
C LYS A 948 -16.56 1.97 -55.13
N THR A 949 -16.61 2.92 -56.05
CA THR A 949 -17.86 3.43 -56.62
C THR A 949 -18.60 2.34 -57.36
#